data_AF-A0A1S1PW80-F1
#
_entry.id   AF-A0A1S1PW80-F1
#
_cell.length_a   1.000
_cell.length_b   1.000
_cell.length_c   1.000
_cell.angle_alpha   90.00
_cell.angle_beta   90.00
_cell.angle_gamma   90.00
#
_symmetry.space_group_name_H-M   'P 1'
#
loop_
_entity.id
_entity.type
_entity.pdbx_description
1 polymer ?
#
loop_
_entity_poly.entity_id
_entity_poly.type
_entity_poly.pdbx_seq_one_letter_code
_entity_poly.pdbx_strand_id
1 'polypeptide(L)'
;MRASVGVPFARGLRVFGDRLATVGADGSTLTYRQLADRVDQAVTRLGPTRRLVMILGAAELSDDPEPLVVYLAALAAGHPVLLVGPDDEQARELTAVYRPDVVLARAPEGWRMREHHTGPTRDLHPDLALLLSTSGSTGSAKLVRLSADGVQANAEAIASYLDIRDSDRAPVQLPIHYCYGLSVVNSNLARGAGLLLPEGSVTAERFWTMFREWGATSLHGVPYTFDLLRRIGFEDMDLPLLRYVTQAGGALAPQRIRELARLGRCRGWRFFAMYGQTEATARMAYLPPDLAMTRPESIGRPIPGGSFEIVPDPDQPSQGELVYRGPNVMMGYAENAADLAAGRTVEALTTGDIARRAPDGLYEIVGRASRFVKLFGLRIDLDRTERILAERGLSAACVGTDEQLTVLVTAPGTDQAAAVLATRLRLPPAHVRVLAVEAIPRRPNGKIDYPAVRAWADAHPSGAETSGAHPSGPPAALSPAATSVVRARFARILGHADVPDDATFVGLCGDSLTYVRMSLEIERVLGHLPTAWPTMPVAELERLAAQRDGYTRRPGRRRARGRDGGGTLPARTTGTGTGLIRTVEVNVVLRAVAVVLIVANHVGLFHLLGGAHLLLVVAGWSFARFCLTPGGPGGTGRGAATSRRILRAAGRIAVPSMLWLAWRAARASDVGLSNVALIDNYLRRGVPGYWFVEVLVQVLVLLAALFAIPSVRRWEQRNGFVFALVLLGLALLVNIPTDGVGTFPSAFYVTHGAAWFFMLGWLACRATGTAGRLTVLGIAAATVPGYFGNPTRETVVLVGLAALMFVPRVPLPGAVVALAGGIAGASLYTYLTHYAVYEIALPSLGPLPVLLLCLAIGTGTAAAAERARLSRPRAEHLAAALWRGAVRVGERTARGRRWAVAPPLRAASVGSLAGPILLGQPLTHAFGRLNRPG
;
A
#
# COMPACT_ATOMS: atom_id res chain seq x y z
N MET A 1 -9.28 -37.42 36.36
CA MET A 1 -8.55 -36.29 36.96
C MET A 1 -9.05 -35.03 36.29
N ARG A 2 -9.93 -34.24 36.94
CA ARG A 2 -10.46 -33.00 36.34
C ARG A 2 -9.30 -32.00 36.32
N ALA A 3 -8.72 -31.74 35.15
CA ALA A 3 -7.72 -30.71 34.95
C ALA A 3 -8.25 -29.40 35.56
N SER A 4 -7.40 -28.75 36.35
CA SER A 4 -7.82 -27.68 37.24
C SER A 4 -8.34 -26.50 36.41
N VAL A 5 -9.58 -26.07 36.66
CA VAL A 5 -10.19 -24.95 35.94
C VAL A 5 -9.38 -23.68 36.25
N GLY A 6 -8.83 -23.03 35.23
CA GLY A 6 -8.12 -21.76 35.32
C GLY A 6 -6.58 -21.81 35.33
N VAL A 7 -5.95 -20.66 35.15
CA VAL A 7 -4.48 -20.52 35.07
C VAL A 7 -3.87 -20.57 36.48
N PRO A 8 -2.91 -21.47 36.77
CA PRO A 8 -2.41 -21.70 38.12
C PRO A 8 -1.89 -20.45 38.86
N PHE A 9 -1.09 -19.60 38.21
CA PHE A 9 -0.53 -18.41 38.88
C PHE A 9 -1.62 -17.42 39.33
N ALA A 10 -2.71 -17.29 38.56
CA ALA A 10 -3.81 -16.38 38.88
C ALA A 10 -4.63 -16.87 40.08
N ARG A 11 -4.72 -18.20 40.26
CA ARG A 11 -5.36 -18.83 41.43
C ARG A 11 -4.47 -18.79 42.68
N GLY A 12 -3.16 -18.77 42.48
CA GLY A 12 -2.16 -18.86 43.54
C GLY A 12 -1.79 -17.53 44.21
N LEU A 13 -2.38 -16.40 43.82
CA LEU A 13 -1.94 -15.06 44.28
C LEU A 13 -1.91 -14.93 45.81
N ARG A 14 -2.89 -15.51 46.51
CA ARG A 14 -3.02 -15.42 47.98
C ARG A 14 -1.81 -16.01 48.73
N VAL A 15 -1.07 -16.94 48.12
CA VAL A 15 0.10 -17.60 48.75
C VAL A 15 1.21 -16.61 49.10
N PHE A 16 1.27 -15.47 48.42
CA PHE A 16 2.29 -14.44 48.64
C PHE A 16 1.94 -13.48 49.80
N GLY A 17 0.78 -13.65 50.44
CA GLY A 17 0.42 -12.97 51.68
C GLY A 17 0.44 -11.45 51.57
N ASP A 18 1.09 -10.78 52.53
CA ASP A 18 1.11 -9.31 52.63
C ASP A 18 2.22 -8.65 51.81
N ARG A 19 2.84 -9.40 50.90
CA ARG A 19 3.82 -8.83 49.96
C ARG A 19 3.15 -7.81 49.06
N LEU A 20 3.91 -6.83 48.62
CA LEU A 20 3.45 -5.80 47.70
C LEU A 20 3.13 -6.40 46.33
N ALA A 21 1.88 -6.27 45.88
CA ALA A 21 1.42 -6.75 44.58
C ALA A 21 1.37 -5.62 43.55
N THR A 22 0.76 -4.49 43.87
CA THR A 22 0.68 -3.34 42.95
C THR A 22 0.91 -2.03 43.67
N VAL A 23 1.48 -1.06 42.94
CA VAL A 23 1.56 0.36 43.32
C VAL A 23 0.93 1.18 42.20
N GLY A 24 -0.09 1.98 42.51
CA GLY A 24 -0.72 2.93 41.59
C GLY A 24 0.09 4.21 41.40
N ALA A 25 -0.22 4.99 40.36
CA ALA A 25 0.47 6.26 40.09
C ALA A 25 0.24 7.32 41.18
N ASP A 26 -0.87 7.22 41.92
CA ASP A 26 -1.21 8.02 43.09
C ASP A 26 -0.51 7.58 44.38
N GLY A 27 0.32 6.52 44.32
CA GLY A 27 0.98 5.92 45.47
C GLY A 27 0.12 4.90 46.24
N SER A 28 -1.11 4.64 45.79
CA SER A 28 -1.94 3.59 46.39
C SER A 28 -1.26 2.22 46.26
N THR A 29 -1.31 1.42 47.32
CA THR A 29 -0.68 0.09 47.33
C THR A 29 -1.69 -1.01 47.56
N LEU A 30 -1.48 -2.15 46.91
CA LEU A 30 -2.19 -3.39 47.21
C LEU A 30 -1.18 -4.48 47.56
N THR A 31 -1.46 -5.18 48.65
CA THR A 31 -0.81 -6.45 48.96
C THR A 31 -1.38 -7.58 48.11
N TYR A 32 -0.67 -8.70 48.02
CA TYR A 32 -1.17 -9.90 47.34
C TYR A 32 -2.44 -10.46 47.98
N ARG A 33 -2.59 -10.35 49.30
CA ARG A 33 -3.83 -10.68 50.02
C ARG A 33 -4.99 -9.82 49.55
N GLN A 34 -4.82 -8.50 49.52
CA GLN A 34 -5.85 -7.57 49.07
C GLN A 34 -6.17 -7.72 47.58
N LEU A 35 -5.15 -7.97 46.75
CA LEU A 35 -5.35 -8.27 45.33
C LEU A 35 -6.15 -9.56 45.16
N ALA A 36 -5.82 -10.62 45.91
CA ALA A 36 -6.55 -11.88 45.89
C ALA A 36 -8.01 -11.70 46.37
N ASP A 37 -8.26 -10.89 47.40
CA ASP A 37 -9.62 -10.58 47.85
C ASP A 37 -10.44 -9.88 46.76
N ARG A 38 -9.85 -8.90 46.05
CA ARG A 38 -10.48 -8.24 44.90
C ARG A 38 -10.72 -9.21 43.74
N VAL A 39 -9.78 -10.12 43.48
CA VAL A 39 -9.91 -11.17 42.47
C VAL A 39 -11.06 -12.12 42.83
N ASP A 40 -11.17 -12.59 44.07
CA ASP A 40 -12.26 -13.47 44.52
C ASP A 40 -13.64 -12.78 44.43
N GLN A 41 -13.70 -11.49 44.74
CA GLN A 41 -14.91 -10.67 44.53
C GLN A 41 -15.25 -10.55 43.03
N ALA A 42 -14.26 -10.34 42.16
CA ALA A 42 -14.46 -10.30 40.72
C ALA A 42 -14.86 -11.67 40.14
N VAL A 43 -14.33 -12.78 40.65
CA VAL A 43 -14.76 -14.15 40.29
C VAL A 43 -16.24 -14.33 40.62
N THR A 44 -16.67 -13.88 41.80
CA THR A 44 -18.08 -13.93 42.20
C THR A 44 -18.96 -13.10 41.26
N ARG A 45 -18.51 -11.91 40.85
CA ARG A 45 -19.22 -11.05 39.87
C ARG A 45 -19.29 -11.68 38.47
N LEU A 46 -18.25 -12.37 38.01
CA LEU A 46 -18.24 -13.04 36.70
C LEU A 46 -19.15 -14.27 36.67
N GLY A 47 -19.32 -14.93 37.81
CA GLY A 47 -20.21 -16.06 38.00
C GLY A 47 -19.56 -17.43 37.73
N PRO A 48 -20.22 -18.54 38.09
CA PRO A 48 -19.65 -19.88 37.98
C PRO A 48 -19.67 -20.43 36.54
N THR A 49 -20.47 -19.83 35.65
CA THR A 49 -20.64 -20.29 34.28
C THR A 49 -19.55 -19.72 33.39
N ARG A 50 -18.89 -20.59 32.62
CA ARG A 50 -17.79 -20.19 31.73
C ARG A 50 -18.26 -19.18 30.67
N ARG A 51 -17.66 -17.98 30.66
CA ARG A 51 -18.07 -16.82 29.83
C ARG A 51 -16.87 -16.23 29.08
N LEU A 52 -17.09 -15.68 27.89
CA LEU A 52 -16.11 -14.86 27.19
C LEU A 52 -16.10 -13.44 27.78
N VAL A 53 -14.99 -13.06 28.40
CA VAL A 53 -14.80 -11.75 29.03
C VAL A 53 -13.97 -10.85 28.13
N MET A 54 -14.48 -9.69 27.76
CA MET A 54 -13.76 -8.69 26.99
C MET A 54 -13.41 -7.48 27.86
N ILE A 55 -12.16 -7.03 27.81
CA ILE A 55 -11.68 -5.86 28.55
C ILE A 55 -11.29 -4.79 27.53
N LEU A 56 -12.04 -3.68 27.54
CA LEU A 56 -11.78 -2.48 26.73
C LEU A 56 -10.84 -1.52 27.46
N GLY A 57 -9.96 -0.83 26.74
CA GLY A 57 -9.15 0.23 27.34
C GLY A 57 -8.09 -0.27 28.33
N ALA A 58 -7.57 -1.49 28.13
CA ALA A 58 -6.55 -2.09 29.00
C ALA A 58 -5.17 -1.38 28.98
N ALA A 59 -5.10 -0.13 28.51
CA ALA A 59 -3.91 0.73 28.55
C ALA A 59 -3.87 1.64 29.79
N GLU A 60 -4.96 1.72 30.56
CA GLU A 60 -5.17 2.70 31.64
C GLU A 60 -5.12 2.06 33.04
N LEU A 61 -4.04 1.32 33.33
CA LEU A 61 -3.84 0.69 34.65
C LEU A 61 -3.33 1.68 35.73
N SER A 62 -2.92 2.89 35.35
CA SER A 62 -2.30 3.87 36.25
C SER A 62 -3.25 4.37 37.35
N ASP A 63 -4.54 4.43 37.05
CA ASP A 63 -5.55 5.08 37.89
C ASP A 63 -6.32 4.07 38.75
N ASP A 64 -6.58 2.88 38.22
CA ASP A 64 -7.37 1.85 38.86
C ASP A 64 -6.92 0.44 38.39
N PRO A 65 -6.53 -0.46 39.31
CA PRO A 65 -6.14 -1.82 38.96
C PRO A 65 -7.32 -2.73 38.55
N GLU A 66 -8.56 -2.25 38.51
CA GLU A 66 -9.75 -3.05 38.16
C GLU A 66 -9.61 -3.87 36.86
N PRO A 67 -9.05 -3.37 35.74
CA PRO A 67 -8.82 -4.19 34.55
C PRO A 67 -7.86 -5.37 34.80
N LEU A 68 -6.84 -5.18 35.65
CA LEU A 68 -5.92 -6.24 36.08
C LEU A 68 -6.66 -7.25 36.98
N VAL A 69 -7.49 -6.78 37.91
CA VAL A 69 -8.30 -7.62 38.78
C VAL A 69 -9.25 -8.51 37.96
N VAL A 70 -9.96 -7.94 37.00
CA VAL A 70 -10.91 -8.70 36.15
C VAL A 70 -10.18 -9.68 35.23
N TYR A 71 -9.02 -9.31 34.69
CA TYR A 71 -8.16 -10.22 33.94
C TYR A 71 -7.75 -11.44 34.79
N LEU A 72 -7.24 -11.21 36.01
CA LEU A 72 -6.83 -12.27 36.92
C LEU A 72 -8.01 -13.13 37.37
N ALA A 73 -9.15 -12.52 37.67
CA ALA A 73 -10.38 -13.24 38.04
C ALA A 73 -10.88 -14.14 36.93
N ALA A 74 -10.90 -13.65 35.69
CA ALA A 74 -11.28 -14.45 34.55
C ALA A 74 -10.33 -15.65 34.35
N LEU A 75 -9.01 -15.42 34.42
CA LEU A 75 -8.04 -16.52 34.36
C LEU A 75 -8.18 -17.52 35.52
N ALA A 76 -8.42 -17.04 36.74
CA ALA A 76 -8.58 -17.89 37.92
C ALA A 76 -9.84 -18.75 37.87
N ALA A 77 -10.94 -18.21 37.33
CA ALA A 77 -12.22 -18.90 37.15
C ALA A 77 -12.32 -19.72 35.85
N GLY A 78 -11.31 -19.68 34.98
CA GLY A 78 -11.31 -20.39 33.69
C GLY A 78 -12.16 -19.74 32.60
N HIS A 79 -12.43 -18.44 32.71
CA HIS A 79 -13.05 -17.63 31.67
C HIS A 79 -12.01 -17.14 30.66
N PRO A 80 -12.23 -17.34 29.35
CA PRO A 80 -11.33 -16.83 28.33
C PRO A 80 -11.44 -15.31 28.26
N VAL A 81 -10.29 -14.64 28.25
CA VAL A 81 -10.22 -13.19 28.20
C VAL A 81 -9.82 -12.71 26.81
N LEU A 82 -10.54 -11.72 26.30
CA LEU A 82 -10.17 -10.94 25.12
C LEU A 82 -9.72 -9.53 25.56
N LEU A 83 -8.43 -9.25 25.42
CA LEU A 83 -7.86 -7.94 25.71
C LEU A 83 -7.84 -7.08 24.45
N VAL A 84 -8.44 -5.89 24.52
CA VAL A 84 -8.55 -4.97 23.38
C VAL A 84 -7.91 -3.62 23.69
N GLY A 85 -7.20 -3.07 22.70
CA GLY A 85 -6.62 -1.74 22.79
C GLY A 85 -7.68 -0.62 22.77
N PRO A 86 -7.25 0.65 22.81
CA PRO A 86 -8.14 1.81 22.86
C PRO A 86 -8.83 2.15 21.51
N ASP A 87 -8.70 1.31 20.49
CA ASP A 87 -9.30 1.55 19.18
C ASP A 87 -10.80 1.16 19.18
N ASP A 88 -11.66 2.17 19.18
CA ASP A 88 -13.12 2.01 19.19
C ASP A 88 -13.68 1.30 17.96
N GLU A 89 -13.01 1.36 16.80
CA GLU A 89 -13.43 0.63 15.60
C GLU A 89 -13.12 -0.85 15.75
N GLN A 90 -11.89 -1.18 16.17
CA GLN A 90 -11.49 -2.56 16.44
C GLN A 90 -12.32 -3.18 17.57
N ALA A 91 -12.59 -2.43 18.64
CA ALA A 91 -13.43 -2.88 19.74
C ALA A 91 -14.86 -3.20 19.28
N ARG A 92 -15.46 -2.36 18.43
CA ARG A 92 -16.78 -2.62 17.85
C ARG A 92 -16.78 -3.82 16.91
N GLU A 93 -15.76 -3.98 16.08
CA GLU A 93 -15.62 -5.13 15.18
C GLU A 93 -15.51 -6.44 15.98
N LEU A 94 -14.61 -6.51 16.95
CA LEU A 94 -14.43 -7.68 17.80
C LEU A 94 -15.68 -7.99 18.62
N THR A 95 -16.37 -6.95 19.12
CA THR A 95 -17.66 -7.12 19.81
C THR A 95 -18.71 -7.70 18.87
N ALA A 96 -18.78 -7.24 17.62
CA ALA A 96 -19.75 -7.75 16.65
C ALA A 96 -19.48 -9.20 16.23
N VAL A 97 -18.20 -9.56 16.06
CA VAL A 97 -17.78 -10.89 15.58
C VAL A 97 -17.80 -11.94 16.68
N TYR A 98 -17.24 -11.62 17.85
CA TYR A 98 -17.11 -12.57 18.96
C TYR A 98 -18.21 -12.45 20.01
N ARG A 99 -18.97 -11.35 20.01
CA ARG A 99 -20.13 -11.12 20.89
C ARG A 99 -19.80 -11.45 22.35
N PRO A 100 -18.81 -10.84 23.03
CA PRO A 100 -18.46 -11.21 24.41
C PRO A 100 -19.67 -11.29 25.35
N ASP A 101 -19.65 -12.22 26.31
CA ASP A 101 -20.72 -12.38 27.28
C ASP A 101 -20.67 -11.27 28.33
N VAL A 102 -19.45 -10.88 28.72
CA VAL A 102 -19.16 -9.82 29.67
C VAL A 102 -18.19 -8.82 29.04
N VAL A 103 -18.48 -7.52 29.15
CA VAL A 103 -17.60 -6.44 28.72
C VAL A 103 -17.26 -5.54 29.91
N LEU A 104 -15.98 -5.41 30.21
CA LEU A 104 -15.47 -4.37 31.12
C LEU A 104 -15.07 -3.15 30.29
N ALA A 105 -15.64 -1.99 30.62
CA ALA A 105 -15.35 -0.72 29.94
C ALA A 105 -15.28 0.43 30.95
N ARG A 106 -14.50 1.47 30.62
CA ARG A 106 -14.43 2.69 31.43
C ARG A 106 -15.68 3.55 31.18
N ALA A 107 -16.37 3.93 32.25
CA ALA A 107 -17.49 4.86 32.24
C ALA A 107 -17.11 6.13 33.04
N PRO A 108 -17.88 7.24 32.95
CA PRO A 108 -17.57 8.47 33.70
C PRO A 108 -17.45 8.27 35.21
N GLU A 109 -18.15 7.28 35.76
CA GLU A 109 -18.14 6.93 37.20
C GLU A 109 -17.10 5.85 37.56
N GLY A 110 -16.22 5.46 36.63
CA GLY A 110 -15.23 4.40 36.81
C GLY A 110 -15.48 3.16 35.94
N TRP A 111 -14.79 2.08 36.24
CA TRP A 111 -14.90 0.83 35.50
C TRP A 111 -16.26 0.16 35.73
N ARG A 112 -16.95 -0.21 34.65
CA ARG A 112 -18.23 -0.91 34.72
C ARG A 112 -18.20 -2.19 33.91
N MET A 113 -18.65 -3.26 34.56
CA MET A 113 -18.86 -4.55 33.93
C MET A 113 -20.30 -4.65 33.44
N ARG A 114 -20.48 -4.99 32.16
CA ARG A 114 -21.80 -5.15 31.53
C ARG A 114 -21.95 -6.55 30.97
N GLU A 115 -23.06 -7.20 31.29
CA GLU A 115 -23.46 -8.44 30.63
C GLU A 115 -24.09 -8.10 29.27
N HIS A 116 -23.51 -8.59 28.18
CA HIS A 116 -23.95 -8.34 26.81
C HIS A 116 -24.73 -9.51 26.21
N HIS A 117 -24.54 -10.73 26.73
CA HIS A 117 -25.23 -11.92 26.24
C HIS A 117 -25.84 -12.73 27.40
N THR A 118 -27.17 -12.85 27.38
CA THR A 118 -27.97 -13.69 28.29
C THR A 118 -28.56 -14.93 27.60
N GLY A 119 -28.07 -15.26 26.39
CA GLY A 119 -28.50 -16.43 25.62
C GLY A 119 -27.94 -17.76 26.15
N PRO A 120 -28.20 -18.88 25.46
CA PRO A 120 -27.69 -20.19 25.87
C PRO A 120 -26.16 -20.21 25.98
N THR A 121 -25.66 -20.99 26.94
CA THR A 121 -24.24 -21.08 27.25
C THR A 121 -23.43 -21.42 26.01
N ARG A 122 -22.42 -20.60 25.70
CA ARG A 122 -21.58 -20.84 24.54
C ARG A 122 -20.69 -22.03 24.76
N ASP A 123 -20.52 -22.78 23.68
CA ASP A 123 -19.46 -23.77 23.64
C ASP A 123 -18.12 -23.03 23.52
N LEU A 124 -17.29 -23.19 24.53
CA LEU A 124 -15.97 -22.57 24.62
C LEU A 124 -15.01 -23.65 25.09
N HIS A 125 -13.91 -23.82 24.38
CA HIS A 125 -12.98 -24.91 24.66
C HIS A 125 -12.45 -24.80 26.10
N PRO A 126 -12.43 -25.89 26.89
CA PRO A 126 -12.04 -25.85 28.30
C PRO A 126 -10.66 -25.22 28.52
N ASP A 127 -9.70 -25.56 27.65
CA ASP A 127 -8.32 -25.09 27.76
C ASP A 127 -8.12 -23.62 27.34
N LEU A 128 -9.07 -22.99 26.61
CA LEU A 128 -8.90 -21.63 26.08
C LEU A 128 -8.87 -20.59 27.23
N ALA A 129 -7.77 -19.90 27.43
CA ALA A 129 -7.65 -18.92 28.53
C ALA A 129 -7.56 -17.47 28.04
N LEU A 130 -6.94 -17.24 26.88
CA LEU A 130 -6.61 -15.89 26.45
C LEU A 130 -6.72 -15.75 24.93
N LEU A 131 -7.26 -14.62 24.50
CA LEU A 131 -7.41 -14.22 23.12
C LEU A 131 -6.68 -12.89 22.90
N LEU A 132 -5.76 -12.87 21.95
CA LEU A 132 -5.00 -11.67 21.60
C LEU A 132 -5.04 -11.44 20.08
N SER A 133 -5.17 -10.17 19.67
CA SER A 133 -5.07 -9.80 18.26
C SER A 133 -3.61 -9.81 17.78
N THR A 134 -3.35 -10.36 16.59
CA THR A 134 -2.03 -10.29 15.96
C THR A 134 -1.82 -8.94 15.27
N SER A 135 -1.40 -7.93 16.03
CA SER A 135 -0.90 -6.66 15.49
C SER A 135 -1.95 -5.92 14.63
N GLY A 136 -2.68 -4.97 15.21
CA GLY A 136 -3.86 -4.29 14.63
C GLY A 136 -3.62 -3.44 13.35
N SER A 137 -3.07 -4.01 12.29
CA SER A 137 -2.80 -3.35 10.99
C SER A 137 -3.64 -3.85 9.84
N THR A 138 -4.65 -4.69 10.09
CA THR A 138 -5.51 -5.24 9.02
C THR A 138 -6.99 -4.91 9.19
N GLY A 139 -7.42 -4.28 10.30
CA GLY A 139 -8.85 -4.16 10.63
C GLY A 139 -9.54 -5.53 10.54
N SER A 140 -8.84 -6.57 11.01
CA SER A 140 -9.29 -7.95 10.93
C SER A 140 -9.62 -8.44 12.31
N ALA A 141 -10.82 -9.01 12.45
CA ALA A 141 -11.26 -9.72 13.64
C ALA A 141 -10.47 -11.01 13.96
N LYS A 142 -9.30 -11.28 13.37
CA LYS A 142 -8.52 -12.49 13.65
C LYS A 142 -7.84 -12.44 15.02
N LEU A 143 -8.03 -13.48 15.83
CA LEU A 143 -7.47 -13.63 17.18
C LEU A 143 -6.59 -14.89 17.28
N VAL A 144 -5.58 -14.84 18.16
CA VAL A 144 -4.79 -15.98 18.60
C VAL A 144 -5.46 -16.62 19.80
N ARG A 145 -5.74 -17.92 19.74
CA ARG A 145 -6.30 -18.71 20.85
C ARG A 145 -5.17 -19.28 21.69
N LEU A 146 -5.05 -18.85 22.94
CA LEU A 146 -3.99 -19.28 23.87
C LEU A 146 -4.58 -20.10 25.01
N SER A 147 -3.94 -21.24 25.32
CA SER A 147 -4.41 -22.15 26.37
C SER A 147 -3.95 -21.73 27.76
N ALA A 148 -4.66 -22.18 28.80
CA ALA A 148 -4.29 -21.96 30.20
C ALA A 148 -2.87 -22.48 30.50
N ASP A 149 -2.57 -23.69 30.07
CA ASP A 149 -1.24 -24.30 30.22
C ASP A 149 -0.16 -23.53 29.48
N GLY A 150 -0.48 -23.00 28.28
CA GLY A 150 0.47 -22.22 27.51
C GLY A 150 0.80 -20.87 28.16
N VAL A 151 -0.21 -20.22 28.74
CA VAL A 151 -0.06 -18.98 29.52
C VAL A 151 0.79 -19.24 30.77
N GLN A 152 0.51 -20.31 31.51
CA GLN A 152 1.27 -20.71 32.70
C GLN A 152 2.72 -21.04 32.36
N ALA A 153 2.94 -21.93 31.39
CA ALA A 153 4.27 -22.41 31.03
C ALA A 153 5.16 -21.27 30.51
N ASN A 154 4.59 -20.31 29.77
CA ASN A 154 5.37 -19.15 29.35
C ASN A 154 5.75 -18.24 30.53
N ALA A 155 4.81 -17.97 31.45
CA ALA A 155 5.08 -17.17 32.63
C ALA A 155 6.19 -17.78 33.51
N GLU A 156 6.15 -19.10 33.72
CA GLU A 156 7.16 -19.85 34.47
C GLU A 156 8.53 -19.85 33.78
N ALA A 157 8.55 -20.10 32.47
CA ALA A 157 9.78 -20.08 31.68
C ALA A 157 10.46 -18.70 31.75
N ILE A 158 9.69 -17.62 31.57
CA ILE A 158 10.16 -16.24 31.70
C ILE A 158 10.73 -15.98 33.10
N ALA A 159 9.96 -16.31 34.13
CA ALA A 159 10.37 -16.09 35.50
C ALA A 159 11.65 -16.85 35.84
N SER A 160 11.82 -18.06 35.29
CA SER A 160 13.00 -18.89 35.49
C SER A 160 14.25 -18.26 34.88
N TYR A 161 14.29 -17.98 33.57
CA TYR A 161 15.54 -17.52 32.95
C TYR A 161 15.87 -16.05 33.28
N LEU A 162 14.89 -15.23 33.63
CA LEU A 162 15.13 -13.87 34.15
C LEU A 162 15.53 -13.88 35.62
N ASP A 163 15.36 -14.98 36.34
CA ASP A 163 15.52 -15.05 37.81
C ASP A 163 14.66 -13.98 38.49
N ILE A 164 13.35 -13.98 38.17
CA ILE A 164 12.37 -13.10 38.81
C ILE A 164 12.17 -13.57 40.26
N ARG A 165 12.33 -12.64 41.19
CA ARG A 165 12.23 -12.87 42.63
C ARG A 165 11.00 -12.17 43.18
N ASP A 166 10.54 -12.61 44.34
CA ASP A 166 9.46 -11.95 45.08
C ASP A 166 9.80 -10.52 45.53
N SER A 167 11.08 -10.17 45.59
CA SER A 167 11.56 -8.81 45.85
C SER A 167 11.62 -7.93 44.60
N ASP A 168 11.35 -8.47 43.40
CA ASP A 168 11.32 -7.66 42.19
C ASP A 168 10.13 -6.73 42.15
N ARG A 169 10.32 -5.59 41.46
CA ARG A 169 9.31 -4.57 41.25
C ARG A 169 9.37 -4.14 39.79
N ALA A 170 8.37 -4.56 39.01
CA ALA A 170 8.33 -4.39 37.57
C ALA A 170 7.35 -3.28 37.17
N PRO A 171 7.81 -2.21 36.50
CA PRO A 171 6.92 -1.23 35.91
C PRO A 171 6.13 -1.81 34.73
N VAL A 172 4.81 -1.61 34.73
CA VAL A 172 3.88 -2.01 33.67
C VAL A 172 3.73 -0.87 32.66
N GLN A 173 4.85 -0.49 32.04
CA GLN A 173 4.88 0.59 31.04
C GLN A 173 4.43 0.16 29.63
N LEU A 174 4.40 -1.16 29.38
CA LEU A 174 3.96 -1.72 28.11
C LEU A 174 2.49 -2.12 28.22
N PRO A 175 1.64 -1.81 27.23
CA PRO A 175 0.21 -2.10 27.34
C PRO A 175 -0.08 -3.59 27.54
N ILE A 176 -1.03 -3.95 28.38
CA ILE A 176 -1.35 -5.36 28.68
C ILE A 176 -2.17 -6.05 27.58
N HIS A 177 -2.82 -5.30 26.68
CA HIS A 177 -3.40 -5.85 25.45
C HIS A 177 -2.32 -6.27 24.42
N TYR A 178 -1.05 -5.99 24.71
CA TYR A 178 0.09 -6.47 23.94
C TYR A 178 0.79 -7.62 24.68
N CYS A 179 1.00 -8.74 23.97
CA CYS A 179 1.51 -9.99 24.54
C CYS A 179 2.81 -9.85 25.37
N TYR A 180 3.75 -8.98 25.00
CA TYR A 180 4.96 -8.76 25.80
C TYR A 180 4.65 -8.02 27.11
N GLY A 181 3.88 -6.93 27.07
CA GLY A 181 3.45 -6.23 28.28
C GLY A 181 2.71 -7.16 29.24
N LEU A 182 1.80 -7.98 28.70
CA LEU A 182 1.11 -9.01 29.46
C LEU A 182 2.05 -10.08 30.03
N SER A 183 3.07 -10.50 29.27
CA SER A 183 4.03 -11.50 29.74
C SER A 183 4.81 -11.03 30.97
N VAL A 184 5.09 -9.72 31.08
CA VAL A 184 5.75 -9.11 32.25
C VAL A 184 4.84 -9.22 33.46
N VAL A 185 3.56 -8.86 33.32
CA VAL A 185 2.56 -8.98 34.39
C VAL A 185 2.47 -10.43 34.86
N ASN A 186 2.25 -11.37 33.94
CA ASN A 186 2.06 -12.78 34.29
C ASN A 186 3.30 -13.38 34.98
N SER A 187 4.51 -13.14 34.46
CA SER A 187 5.73 -13.73 35.01
C SER A 187 6.10 -13.18 36.40
N ASN A 188 5.82 -11.90 36.65
CA ASN A 188 6.06 -11.27 37.95
C ASN A 188 5.04 -11.75 39.00
N LEU A 189 3.76 -11.77 38.63
CA LEU A 189 2.70 -12.27 39.52
C LEU A 189 2.89 -13.76 39.85
N ALA A 190 3.42 -14.56 38.92
CA ALA A 190 3.76 -15.96 39.17
C ALA A 190 4.88 -16.18 40.21
N ARG A 191 5.65 -15.13 40.56
CA ARG A 191 6.72 -15.19 41.56
C ARG A 191 6.45 -14.34 42.80
N GLY A 192 5.30 -13.71 42.90
CA GLY A 192 5.00 -12.83 44.03
C GLY A 192 5.73 -11.49 43.98
N ALA A 193 6.22 -11.07 42.80
CA ALA A 193 6.90 -9.80 42.59
C ALA A 193 5.89 -8.63 42.49
N GLY A 194 6.32 -7.41 42.83
CA GLY A 194 5.46 -6.22 42.75
C GLY A 194 5.34 -5.68 41.32
N LEU A 195 4.19 -5.07 41.01
CA LEU A 195 3.95 -4.33 39.78
C LEU A 195 3.82 -2.83 40.08
N LEU A 196 4.56 -2.01 39.37
CA LEU A 196 4.38 -0.55 39.42
C LEU A 196 3.48 -0.16 38.24
N LEU A 197 2.45 0.63 38.47
CA LEU A 197 1.47 1.07 37.46
C LEU A 197 1.70 2.56 37.17
N PRO A 198 2.79 2.93 36.48
CA PRO A 198 3.14 4.32 36.28
C PRO A 198 2.16 5.01 35.33
N GLU A 199 1.95 6.30 35.57
CA GLU A 199 1.31 7.20 34.61
C GLU A 199 2.33 7.68 33.58
N GLY A 200 1.96 7.65 32.29
CA GLY A 200 2.77 8.18 31.20
C GLY A 200 3.88 7.25 30.72
N SER A 201 4.72 7.78 29.82
CA SER A 201 5.78 7.01 29.16
C SER A 201 7.12 7.10 29.90
N VAL A 202 8.10 6.28 29.49
CA VAL A 202 9.47 6.31 30.03
C VAL A 202 10.18 7.66 29.89
N THR A 203 9.65 8.62 29.12
CA THR A 203 10.20 9.98 29.01
C THR A 203 9.68 10.95 30.08
N ALA A 204 8.63 10.56 30.82
CA ALA A 204 8.04 11.42 31.83
C ALA A 204 8.82 11.34 33.14
N GLU A 205 9.07 12.46 33.81
CA GLU A 205 9.77 12.46 35.10
C GLU A 205 8.98 11.68 36.16
N ARG A 206 7.64 11.74 36.12
CA ARG A 206 6.76 10.96 37.03
C ARG A 206 7.03 9.47 36.98
N PHE A 207 7.34 8.92 35.80
CA PHE A 207 7.73 7.51 35.66
C PHE A 207 8.99 7.21 36.49
N TRP A 208 10.00 8.08 36.40
CA TRP A 208 11.29 7.90 37.09
C TRP A 208 11.23 8.23 38.58
N THR A 209 10.38 9.16 38.99
CA THR A 209 10.04 9.40 40.39
C THR A 209 9.50 8.12 41.02
N MET A 210 8.46 7.52 40.43
CA MET A 210 7.92 6.25 40.90
C MET A 210 8.95 5.12 40.85
N PHE A 211 9.74 5.06 39.77
CA PHE A 211 10.80 4.05 39.59
C PHE A 211 11.81 4.08 40.74
N ARG A 212 12.24 5.28 41.17
CA ARG A 212 13.20 5.45 42.26
C ARG A 212 12.56 5.29 43.64
N GLU A 213 11.43 5.94 43.88
CA GLU A 213 10.71 5.89 45.17
C GLU A 213 10.32 4.46 45.54
N TRP A 214 9.79 3.72 44.57
CA TRP A 214 9.37 2.33 44.77
C TRP A 214 10.44 1.32 44.40
N GLY A 215 11.66 1.76 44.08
CA GLY A 215 12.80 0.87 43.87
C GLY A 215 12.56 -0.22 42.82
N ALA A 216 12.17 0.19 41.62
CA ALA A 216 11.96 -0.72 40.51
C ALA A 216 13.23 -1.52 40.19
N THR A 217 13.07 -2.83 39.98
CA THR A 217 14.20 -3.76 39.79
C THR A 217 14.34 -4.23 38.35
N SER A 218 13.36 -3.91 37.49
CA SER A 218 13.41 -4.26 36.09
C SER A 218 12.98 -3.12 35.19
N LEU A 219 13.47 -3.13 33.95
CA LEU A 219 13.02 -2.22 32.91
C LEU A 219 12.74 -2.98 31.62
N HIS A 220 11.56 -2.77 31.06
CA HIS A 220 11.07 -3.54 29.92
C HIS A 220 10.91 -2.64 28.71
N GLY A 221 11.70 -2.93 27.68
CA GLY A 221 11.73 -2.13 26.47
C GLY A 221 11.49 -2.93 25.21
N VAL A 222 10.92 -2.24 24.25
CA VAL A 222 11.09 -2.54 22.83
C VAL A 222 12.26 -1.72 22.27
N PRO A 223 12.69 -1.90 21.00
CA PRO A 223 13.75 -1.07 20.49
C PRO A 223 13.43 0.44 20.56
N TYR A 224 12.14 0.87 20.52
CA TYR A 224 11.80 2.29 20.76
C TYR A 224 12.23 2.79 22.12
N THR A 225 11.95 1.97 23.13
CA THR A 225 12.09 2.36 24.52
C THR A 225 13.54 2.71 24.74
N PHE A 226 14.46 1.93 24.19
CA PHE A 226 15.89 2.22 24.25
C PHE A 226 16.32 3.47 23.48
N ASP A 227 15.64 3.82 22.38
CA ASP A 227 15.86 5.11 21.70
C ASP A 227 15.41 6.28 22.59
N LEU A 228 14.24 6.18 23.23
CA LEU A 228 13.71 7.18 24.15
C LEU A 228 14.56 7.32 25.42
N LEU A 229 14.95 6.20 26.02
CA LEU A 229 15.82 6.13 27.20
C LEU A 229 17.15 6.84 26.94
N ARG A 230 17.73 6.67 25.76
CA ARG A 230 18.97 7.36 25.38
C ARG A 230 18.79 8.88 25.33
N ARG A 231 17.67 9.37 24.80
CA ARG A 231 17.39 10.82 24.68
C ARG A 231 17.28 11.52 26.03
N ILE A 232 16.82 10.81 27.06
CA ILE A 232 16.66 11.33 28.42
C ILE A 232 17.85 11.02 29.32
N GLY A 233 18.96 10.52 28.77
CA GLY A 233 20.17 10.25 29.56
C GLY A 233 20.06 9.06 30.51
N PHE A 234 19.31 7.99 30.15
CA PHE A 234 19.24 6.75 30.95
C PHE A 234 20.61 6.19 31.32
N GLU A 235 21.60 6.38 30.45
CA GLU A 235 22.97 5.92 30.66
C GLU A 235 23.64 6.62 31.84
N ASP A 236 23.17 7.80 32.24
CA ASP A 236 23.71 8.59 33.36
C ASP A 236 22.83 8.51 34.62
N MET A 237 21.68 7.83 34.54
CA MET A 237 20.79 7.67 35.68
C MET A 237 21.40 6.74 36.74
N ASP A 238 21.28 7.16 38.00
CA ASP A 238 21.62 6.32 39.15
C ASP A 238 20.41 5.48 39.57
N LEU A 239 20.50 4.18 39.30
CA LEU A 239 19.42 3.20 39.50
C LEU A 239 19.98 1.95 40.21
N PRO A 240 20.41 2.06 41.47
CA PRO A 240 21.16 0.99 42.16
C PRO A 240 20.34 -0.28 42.41
N LEU A 241 19.00 -0.19 42.36
CA LEU A 241 18.09 -1.32 42.57
C LEU A 241 17.73 -2.07 41.28
N LEU A 242 18.08 -1.51 40.11
CA LEU A 242 17.85 -2.15 38.83
C LEU A 242 18.69 -3.45 38.76
N ARG A 243 18.02 -4.59 38.56
CA ARG A 243 18.65 -5.92 38.45
C ARG A 243 18.75 -6.41 37.02
N TYR A 244 17.75 -6.14 36.19
CA TYR A 244 17.75 -6.58 34.81
C TYR A 244 16.93 -5.69 33.87
N VAL A 245 17.38 -5.64 32.63
CA VAL A 245 16.75 -4.89 31.55
C VAL A 245 16.44 -5.86 30.43
N THR A 246 15.22 -5.81 29.93
CA THR A 246 14.75 -6.74 28.91
C THR A 246 14.38 -6.03 27.62
N GLN A 247 14.79 -6.61 26.50
CA GLN A 247 14.33 -6.21 25.19
C GLN A 247 13.52 -7.30 24.49
N ALA A 248 12.38 -6.92 23.91
CA ALA A 248 11.60 -7.77 23.03
C ALA A 248 10.90 -6.97 21.93
N GLY A 249 10.08 -7.64 21.12
CA GLY A 249 9.14 -6.96 20.24
C GLY A 249 9.73 -6.45 18.92
N GLY A 250 11.03 -6.58 18.71
CA GLY A 250 11.70 -6.23 17.47
C GLY A 250 13.17 -6.58 17.59
N ALA A 251 13.93 -6.50 16.50
CA ALA A 251 15.37 -6.65 16.61
C ALA A 251 15.99 -5.37 17.18
N LEU A 252 16.92 -5.52 18.13
CA LEU A 252 17.90 -4.47 18.41
C LEU A 252 19.15 -4.69 17.57
N ALA A 253 19.86 -3.60 17.39
CA ALA A 253 21.17 -3.61 16.80
C ALA A 253 22.15 -4.48 17.58
N PRO A 254 22.96 -5.35 16.96
CA PRO A 254 23.98 -6.10 17.69
C PRO A 254 24.93 -5.18 18.47
N GLN A 255 25.29 -4.04 17.90
CA GLN A 255 26.10 -3.05 18.61
C GLN A 255 25.36 -2.46 19.82
N ARG A 256 24.07 -2.15 19.70
CA ARG A 256 23.27 -1.64 20.83
C ARG A 256 23.06 -2.70 21.92
N ILE A 257 22.89 -3.96 21.56
CA ILE A 257 22.83 -5.09 22.51
C ILE A 257 24.14 -5.15 23.29
N ARG A 258 25.29 -5.05 22.60
CA ARG A 258 26.61 -5.02 23.23
C ARG A 258 26.80 -3.82 24.15
N GLU A 259 26.39 -2.63 23.73
CA GLU A 259 26.43 -1.40 24.53
C GLU A 259 25.58 -1.52 25.81
N LEU A 260 24.33 -1.95 25.68
CA LEU A 260 23.43 -2.12 26.83
C LEU A 260 23.94 -3.22 27.77
N ALA A 261 24.47 -4.32 27.23
CA ALA A 261 25.08 -5.38 28.03
C ALA A 261 26.36 -4.90 28.75
N ARG A 262 27.15 -4.04 28.13
CA ARG A 262 28.33 -3.42 28.75
C ARG A 262 27.93 -2.43 29.84
N LEU A 263 26.98 -1.54 29.56
CA LEU A 263 26.44 -0.60 30.52
C LEU A 263 25.87 -1.33 31.74
N GLY A 264 25.10 -2.40 31.51
CA GLY A 264 24.58 -3.25 32.57
C GLY A 264 25.66 -3.87 33.43
N ARG A 265 26.73 -4.42 32.83
CA ARG A 265 27.87 -4.91 33.60
C ARG A 265 28.54 -3.82 34.44
N CYS A 266 28.70 -2.61 33.90
CA CYS A 266 29.27 -1.48 34.63
C CYS A 266 28.36 -0.96 35.76
N ARG A 267 27.05 -1.11 35.62
CA ARG A 267 26.03 -0.59 36.56
C ARG A 267 25.38 -1.66 37.44
N GLY A 268 25.79 -2.92 37.33
CA GLY A 268 25.33 -4.01 38.19
C GLY A 268 24.03 -4.71 37.75
N TRP A 269 23.58 -4.56 36.51
CA TRP A 269 22.37 -5.20 35.99
C TRP A 269 22.59 -6.03 34.71
N ARG A 270 21.70 -7.00 34.48
CA ARG A 270 21.78 -7.94 33.34
C ARG A 270 20.91 -7.49 32.17
N PHE A 271 21.44 -7.54 30.95
CA PHE A 271 20.66 -7.25 29.75
C PHE A 271 20.20 -8.53 29.05
N PHE A 272 18.91 -8.66 28.77
CA PHE A 272 18.33 -9.80 28.06
C PHE A 272 17.69 -9.36 26.75
N ALA A 273 18.31 -9.70 25.62
CA ALA A 273 17.67 -9.64 24.30
C ALA A 273 16.85 -10.91 24.09
N MET A 274 15.63 -10.78 23.59
CA MET A 274 14.69 -11.89 23.54
C MET A 274 13.79 -11.83 22.32
N TYR A 275 13.30 -13.00 21.93
CA TYR A 275 12.54 -13.18 20.71
C TYR A 275 11.26 -14.00 20.98
N GLY A 276 10.19 -13.65 20.28
CA GLY A 276 8.92 -14.33 20.37
C GLY A 276 7.78 -13.63 19.64
N GLN A 277 6.64 -14.31 19.59
CA GLN A 277 5.45 -13.95 18.81
C GLN A 277 4.19 -14.15 19.65
N THR A 278 3.06 -13.54 19.26
CA THR A 278 1.79 -13.68 20.01
C THR A 278 1.33 -15.14 19.99
N GLU A 279 1.56 -15.83 18.88
CA GLU A 279 1.28 -17.24 18.60
C GLU A 279 2.04 -18.23 19.49
N ALA A 280 3.06 -17.76 20.23
CA ALA A 280 3.79 -18.55 21.22
C ALA A 280 3.68 -17.94 22.62
N THR A 281 2.55 -17.28 22.91
CA THR A 281 2.29 -16.64 24.21
C THR A 281 3.43 -15.67 24.60
N ALA A 282 3.92 -14.88 23.64
CA ALA A 282 4.94 -13.84 23.76
C ALA A 282 6.42 -14.26 23.63
N ARG A 283 6.95 -15.26 24.36
CA ARG A 283 8.40 -15.57 24.39
C ARG A 283 8.73 -16.95 23.83
N MET A 284 9.77 -17.04 23.02
CA MET A 284 10.29 -18.31 22.46
C MET A 284 11.79 -18.49 22.67
N ALA A 285 12.55 -17.40 22.73
CA ALA A 285 14.00 -17.43 22.95
C ALA A 285 14.50 -16.26 23.79
N TYR A 286 15.66 -16.46 24.39
CA TYR A 286 16.43 -15.43 25.07
C TYR A 286 17.93 -15.61 24.82
N LEU A 287 18.62 -14.49 24.64
CA LEU A 287 20.08 -14.41 24.68
C LEU A 287 20.52 -14.33 26.14
N PRO A 288 21.28 -15.32 26.64
CA PRO A 288 21.86 -15.24 27.97
C PRO A 288 22.69 -13.95 28.15
N PRO A 289 22.59 -13.27 29.31
CA PRO A 289 23.14 -11.94 29.50
C PRO A 289 24.67 -11.92 29.45
N ASP A 290 25.31 -13.02 29.83
CA ASP A 290 26.74 -13.24 29.72
C ASP A 290 27.21 -13.23 28.24
N LEU A 291 26.41 -13.80 27.35
CA LEU A 291 26.65 -13.87 25.91
C LEU A 291 26.26 -12.60 25.16
N ALA A 292 25.51 -11.68 25.77
CA ALA A 292 25.01 -10.49 25.09
C ALA A 292 26.11 -9.56 24.53
N MET A 293 27.34 -9.59 25.07
CA MET A 293 28.45 -8.83 24.46
C MET A 293 29.17 -9.58 23.32
N THR A 294 29.26 -10.90 23.42
CA THR A 294 30.05 -11.74 22.52
C THR A 294 29.25 -12.27 21.34
N ARG A 295 27.94 -12.51 21.53
CA ARG A 295 27.00 -13.04 20.53
C ARG A 295 25.75 -12.15 20.35
N PRO A 296 25.89 -10.81 20.22
CA PRO A 296 24.75 -9.90 20.16
C PRO A 296 23.85 -10.05 18.91
N GLU A 297 24.29 -10.75 17.88
CA GLU A 297 23.52 -11.07 16.68
C GLU A 297 22.50 -12.20 16.89
N SER A 298 22.62 -12.92 18.00
CA SER A 298 21.83 -14.12 18.28
C SER A 298 20.54 -13.80 19.03
N ILE A 299 19.48 -14.55 18.74
CA ILE A 299 18.28 -14.62 19.59
C ILE A 299 18.47 -15.55 20.79
N GLY A 300 19.65 -16.16 20.88
CA GLY A 300 20.10 -17.04 21.94
C GLY A 300 19.59 -18.46 21.78
N ARG A 301 19.02 -18.98 22.87
CA ARG A 301 18.49 -20.34 22.98
C ARG A 301 16.98 -20.32 23.21
N PRO A 302 16.28 -21.42 22.87
CA PRO A 302 14.88 -21.57 23.26
C PRO A 302 14.67 -21.32 24.75
N ILE A 303 13.50 -20.78 25.13
CA ILE A 303 13.09 -20.72 26.53
C ILE A 303 12.98 -22.14 27.13
N PRO A 304 13.08 -22.31 28.46
CA PRO A 304 12.84 -23.59 29.11
C PRO A 304 11.51 -24.22 28.65
N GLY A 305 11.55 -25.52 28.30
CA GLY A 305 10.41 -26.26 27.76
C GLY A 305 10.12 -26.04 26.27
N GLY A 306 10.84 -25.14 25.59
CA GLY A 306 10.76 -24.92 24.15
C GLY A 306 11.91 -25.52 23.35
N SER A 307 11.71 -25.72 22.05
CA SER A 307 12.75 -26.17 21.11
C SER A 307 12.60 -25.51 19.75
N PHE A 308 13.71 -25.34 19.04
CA PHE A 308 13.74 -24.84 17.66
C PHE A 308 14.21 -25.90 16.68
N GLU A 309 13.49 -25.97 15.57
CA GLU A 309 13.81 -26.75 14.39
C GLU A 309 13.98 -25.79 13.20
N ILE A 310 14.95 -26.03 12.32
CA ILE A 310 15.16 -25.24 11.11
C ILE A 310 14.84 -26.13 9.93
N VAL A 311 13.79 -25.78 9.19
CA VAL A 311 13.42 -26.44 7.94
C VAL A 311 14.27 -25.84 6.82
N PRO A 312 15.25 -26.57 6.26
CA PRO A 312 16.24 -25.97 5.35
C PRO A 312 15.62 -25.36 4.10
N ASP A 313 16.17 -24.24 3.65
CA ASP A 313 15.87 -23.67 2.33
C ASP A 313 16.60 -24.51 1.26
N PRO A 314 15.91 -25.05 0.24
CA PRO A 314 16.54 -25.82 -0.84
C PRO A 314 17.66 -25.05 -1.57
N ASP A 315 17.54 -23.72 -1.65
CA ASP A 315 18.51 -22.86 -2.34
C ASP A 315 19.68 -22.43 -1.42
N GLN A 316 19.51 -22.52 -0.09
CA GLN A 316 20.49 -22.10 0.91
C GLN A 316 20.47 -23.03 2.15
N PRO A 317 21.09 -24.22 2.08
CA PRO A 317 20.94 -25.28 3.10
C PRO A 317 21.51 -24.93 4.49
N SER A 318 22.27 -23.83 4.62
CA SER A 318 22.80 -23.33 5.90
C SER A 318 21.82 -22.47 6.70
N GLN A 319 20.64 -22.18 6.14
CA GLN A 319 19.57 -21.44 6.79
C GLN A 319 18.21 -21.99 6.33
N GLY A 320 17.15 -21.64 7.05
CA GLY A 320 15.84 -22.19 6.75
C GLY A 320 14.74 -21.56 7.58
N GLU A 321 13.52 -21.99 7.36
CA GLU A 321 12.37 -21.51 8.13
C GLU A 321 12.43 -22.05 9.56
N LEU A 322 12.31 -21.13 10.53
CA LEU A 322 12.35 -21.47 11.95
C LEU A 322 10.97 -21.98 12.40
N VAL A 323 10.95 -23.19 12.94
CA VAL A 323 9.79 -23.81 13.56
C VAL A 323 10.02 -23.90 15.07
N TYR A 324 9.05 -23.42 15.85
CA TYR A 324 9.09 -23.47 17.31
C TYR A 324 8.11 -24.51 17.84
N ARG A 325 8.55 -25.28 18.84
CA ARG A 325 7.73 -26.21 19.60
C ARG A 325 7.85 -25.87 21.08
N GLY A 326 6.74 -25.93 21.80
CA GLY A 326 6.70 -25.65 23.24
C GLY A 326 5.26 -25.63 23.75
N PRO A 327 5.05 -25.80 25.07
CA PRO A 327 3.72 -25.81 25.69
C PRO A 327 2.95 -24.50 25.48
N ASN A 328 3.66 -23.40 25.26
CA ASN A 328 3.17 -22.04 25.01
C ASN A 328 2.76 -21.76 23.56
N VAL A 329 2.85 -22.74 22.65
CA VAL A 329 2.31 -22.60 21.28
C VAL A 329 0.79 -22.50 21.33
N MET A 330 0.25 -21.54 20.58
CA MET A 330 -1.20 -21.29 20.47
C MET A 330 -1.99 -22.55 20.12
N MET A 331 -3.25 -22.57 20.51
CA MET A 331 -4.19 -23.58 20.06
C MET A 331 -4.45 -23.44 18.56
N GLY A 332 -4.47 -22.21 18.06
CA GLY A 332 -4.73 -21.87 16.65
C GLY A 332 -5.30 -20.46 16.54
N TYR A 333 -5.73 -20.08 15.35
CA TYR A 333 -6.42 -18.82 15.15
C TYR A 333 -7.94 -18.97 15.35
N ALA A 334 -8.60 -17.85 15.62
CA ALA A 334 -10.04 -17.66 15.51
C ALA A 334 -10.30 -16.52 14.52
N GLU A 335 -11.26 -16.71 13.64
CA GLU A 335 -11.78 -15.69 12.73
C GLU A 335 -13.23 -15.32 13.07
N ASN A 336 -13.92 -16.18 13.82
CA ASN A 336 -15.28 -15.97 14.29
C ASN A 336 -15.54 -16.66 15.65
N ALA A 337 -16.71 -16.41 16.25
CA ALA A 337 -17.09 -16.95 17.56
C ALA A 337 -17.14 -18.48 17.64
N ALA A 338 -17.45 -19.20 16.55
CA ALA A 338 -17.52 -20.66 16.56
C ALA A 338 -16.15 -21.31 16.74
N ASP A 339 -15.08 -20.62 16.32
CA ASP A 339 -13.70 -21.12 16.45
C ASP A 339 -13.22 -21.17 17.91
N LEU A 340 -13.95 -20.54 18.85
CA LEU A 340 -13.62 -20.54 20.28
C LEU A 340 -13.85 -21.90 20.96
N ALA A 341 -14.72 -22.75 20.38
CA ALA A 341 -14.96 -24.12 20.83
C ALA A 341 -13.92 -25.11 20.25
N ALA A 342 -13.21 -24.73 19.19
CA ALA A 342 -12.31 -25.65 18.49
C ALA A 342 -11.16 -26.09 19.39
N GLY A 343 -10.70 -27.33 19.19
CA GLY A 343 -9.48 -27.84 19.82
C GLY A 343 -8.21 -27.16 19.29
N ARG A 344 -7.07 -27.75 19.66
CA ARG A 344 -5.76 -27.40 19.12
C ARG A 344 -5.71 -27.79 17.63
N THR A 345 -5.36 -26.83 16.79
CA THR A 345 -5.11 -26.98 15.35
C THR A 345 -3.64 -26.71 15.00
N VAL A 346 -2.83 -26.25 15.96
CA VAL A 346 -1.41 -25.94 15.80
C VAL A 346 -0.60 -26.65 16.90
N GLU A 347 0.25 -27.58 16.47
CA GLU A 347 1.17 -28.32 17.35
C GLU A 347 2.57 -27.68 17.39
N ALA A 348 2.99 -27.08 16.28
CA ALA A 348 4.25 -26.36 16.15
C ALA A 348 4.02 -25.06 15.41
N LEU A 349 4.69 -24.01 15.85
CA LEU A 349 4.60 -22.70 15.24
C LEU A 349 5.66 -22.57 14.14
N THR A 350 5.21 -22.62 12.89
CA THR A 350 6.00 -22.11 11.77
C THR A 350 6.05 -20.59 11.87
N THR A 351 7.20 -20.05 12.26
CA THR A 351 7.30 -18.64 12.69
C THR A 351 7.23 -17.64 11.52
N GLY A 352 7.46 -18.11 10.28
CA GLY A 352 7.68 -17.26 9.12
C GLY A 352 9.00 -16.48 9.16
N ASP A 353 9.87 -16.74 10.15
CA ASP A 353 11.21 -16.15 10.28
C ASP A 353 12.24 -17.14 9.70
N ILE A 354 13.24 -16.64 8.95
CA ILE A 354 14.37 -17.45 8.46
C ILE A 354 15.47 -17.37 9.51
N ALA A 355 15.98 -18.52 9.94
CA ALA A 355 17.03 -18.62 10.92
C ALA A 355 18.17 -19.52 10.44
N ARG A 356 19.32 -19.37 11.09
CA ARG A 356 20.41 -20.36 11.06
C ARG A 356 20.82 -20.70 12.48
N ARG A 357 21.38 -21.90 12.64
CA ARG A 357 22.03 -22.32 13.89
C ARG A 357 23.53 -22.12 13.73
N ALA A 358 24.12 -21.30 14.61
CA ALA A 358 25.54 -21.03 14.61
C ALA A 358 26.34 -22.22 15.18
N PRO A 359 27.66 -22.31 14.93
CA PRO A 359 28.48 -23.43 15.38
C PRO A 359 28.50 -23.64 16.91
N ASP A 360 28.26 -22.57 17.66
CA ASP A 360 28.14 -22.58 19.13
C ASP A 360 26.74 -23.03 19.62
N GLY A 361 25.87 -23.44 18.70
CA GLY A 361 24.54 -23.97 18.99
C GLY A 361 23.47 -22.91 19.19
N LEU A 362 23.81 -21.61 19.15
CA LEU A 362 22.87 -20.51 19.27
C LEU A 362 22.12 -20.25 17.95
N TYR A 363 20.93 -19.65 18.06
CA TYR A 363 20.10 -19.35 16.91
C TYR A 363 20.22 -17.88 16.52
N GLU A 364 20.25 -17.61 15.22
CA GLU A 364 20.28 -16.27 14.66
C GLU A 364 19.13 -16.15 13.66
N ILE A 365 18.23 -15.19 13.88
CA ILE A 365 17.26 -14.83 12.84
C ILE A 365 18.03 -14.14 11.74
N VAL A 366 18.13 -14.76 10.57
CA VAL A 366 18.79 -14.21 9.39
C VAL A 366 17.82 -13.53 8.44
N GLY A 367 16.52 -13.63 8.72
CA GLY A 367 15.53 -12.97 7.91
C GLY A 367 14.08 -13.27 8.23
N ARG A 368 13.19 -12.86 7.32
CA ARG A 368 11.77 -13.22 7.32
C ARG A 368 11.36 -13.78 5.97
N ALA A 369 10.66 -14.91 6.01
CA ALA A 369 10.11 -15.55 4.83
C ALA A 369 9.19 -14.59 4.04
N SER A 370 8.55 -13.64 4.73
CA SER A 370 7.62 -12.65 4.16
C SER A 370 8.20 -11.22 3.98
N ARG A 371 9.39 -10.91 4.52
CA ARG A 371 10.01 -9.56 4.48
C ARG A 371 11.34 -9.54 3.75
N PHE A 372 11.34 -10.12 2.57
CA PHE A 372 12.40 -9.91 1.60
C PHE A 372 11.91 -8.94 0.52
N VAL A 373 12.83 -8.25 -0.12
CA VAL A 373 12.60 -7.61 -1.41
C VAL A 373 13.47 -8.28 -2.45
N LYS A 374 12.93 -8.50 -3.66
CA LYS A 374 13.69 -9.09 -4.76
C LYS A 374 14.28 -8.00 -5.63
N LEU A 375 15.28 -7.31 -5.11
CA LEU A 375 16.02 -6.30 -5.86
C LEU A 375 16.97 -6.98 -6.85
N PHE A 376 16.75 -6.76 -8.14
CA PHE A 376 17.55 -7.35 -9.21
C PHE A 376 17.57 -8.89 -9.20
N GLY A 377 16.53 -9.53 -8.66
CA GLY A 377 16.50 -10.99 -8.50
C GLY A 377 17.32 -11.51 -7.30
N LEU A 378 18.04 -10.64 -6.59
CA LEU A 378 18.64 -10.97 -5.30
C LEU A 378 17.55 -10.89 -4.23
N ARG A 379 17.36 -11.97 -3.47
CA ARG A 379 16.49 -11.96 -2.30
C ARG A 379 17.20 -11.20 -1.18
N ILE A 380 16.85 -9.92 -1.05
CA ILE A 380 17.42 -9.03 -0.04
C ILE A 380 16.52 -9.07 1.16
N ASP A 381 17.03 -9.69 2.21
CA ASP A 381 16.33 -9.74 3.46
C ASP A 381 16.38 -8.36 4.14
N LEU A 382 15.21 -7.77 4.37
CA LEU A 382 15.10 -6.44 4.97
C LEU A 382 15.56 -6.46 6.43
N ASP A 383 15.31 -7.56 7.15
CA ASP A 383 15.68 -7.67 8.56
C ASP A 383 17.19 -7.95 8.73
N ARG A 384 17.82 -8.59 7.73
CA ARG A 384 19.30 -8.68 7.61
C ARG A 384 19.93 -7.33 7.31
N THR A 385 19.29 -6.57 6.42
CA THR A 385 19.71 -5.21 6.09
C THR A 385 19.70 -4.32 7.33
N GLU A 386 18.60 -4.36 8.10
CA GLU A 386 18.49 -3.67 9.38
C GLU A 386 19.63 -4.08 10.31
N ARG A 387 19.88 -5.38 10.53
CA ARG A 387 20.96 -5.86 11.42
C ARG A 387 22.36 -5.41 11.00
N ILE A 388 22.69 -5.42 9.72
CA ILE A 388 23.99 -4.97 9.20
C ILE A 388 24.26 -3.50 9.56
N LEU A 389 23.24 -2.65 9.43
CA LEU A 389 23.33 -1.23 9.82
C LEU A 389 23.49 -1.09 11.32
N ALA A 390 22.77 -1.93 12.03
CA ALA A 390 22.73 -1.96 13.47
C ALA A 390 24.09 -2.41 14.08
N GLU A 391 24.82 -3.33 13.45
CA GLU A 391 26.23 -3.65 13.81
C GLU A 391 27.18 -2.44 13.75
N ARG A 392 26.80 -1.40 13.02
CA ARG A 392 27.55 -0.14 12.89
C ARG A 392 27.05 0.96 13.83
N GLY A 393 26.17 0.61 14.78
CA GLY A 393 25.59 1.54 15.76
C GLY A 393 24.38 2.33 15.26
N LEU A 394 23.80 1.95 14.12
CA LEU A 394 22.72 2.71 13.48
C LEU A 394 21.35 2.08 13.80
N SER A 395 20.47 2.84 14.46
CA SER A 395 19.06 2.44 14.63
C SER A 395 18.35 2.62 13.30
N ALA A 396 17.97 1.52 12.66
CA ALA A 396 17.43 1.52 11.30
C ALA A 396 16.15 0.67 11.16
N ALA A 397 15.27 1.07 10.24
CA ALA A 397 14.11 0.29 9.80
C ALA A 397 14.09 0.23 8.27
N CYS A 398 14.01 -0.98 7.73
CA CYS A 398 14.02 -1.22 6.30
C CYS A 398 12.64 -1.61 5.80
N VAL A 399 12.25 -0.95 4.73
CA VAL A 399 11.07 -1.25 3.93
C VAL A 399 11.49 -1.14 2.47
N GLY A 400 10.96 -2.00 1.61
CA GLY A 400 11.26 -1.86 0.20
C GLY A 400 10.23 -2.50 -0.70
N THR A 401 10.42 -2.32 -1.99
CA THR A 401 9.76 -3.05 -3.06
C THR A 401 10.84 -3.80 -3.85
N ASP A 402 10.45 -4.56 -4.86
CA ASP A 402 11.40 -5.25 -5.74
C ASP A 402 12.27 -4.26 -6.56
N GLU A 403 11.96 -2.96 -6.51
CA GLU A 403 12.66 -1.88 -7.20
C GLU A 403 13.51 -0.98 -6.29
N GLN A 404 13.20 -0.86 -5.00
CA GLN A 404 13.94 0.02 -4.10
C GLN A 404 13.96 -0.48 -2.63
N LEU A 405 15.15 -0.51 -2.04
CA LEU A 405 15.36 -0.67 -0.60
C LEU A 405 15.36 0.71 0.04
N THR A 406 14.42 0.98 0.94
CA THR A 406 14.43 2.18 1.78
C THR A 406 14.82 1.83 3.21
N VAL A 407 15.69 2.63 3.78
CA VAL A 407 16.23 2.50 5.12
C VAL A 407 16.00 3.81 5.85
N LEU A 408 15.10 3.81 6.83
CA LEU A 408 14.98 4.89 7.79
C LEU A 408 16.09 4.70 8.82
N VAL A 409 16.86 5.74 9.14
CA VAL A 409 17.92 5.69 10.14
C VAL A 409 17.83 6.89 11.07
N THR A 410 18.03 6.71 12.37
CA THR A 410 18.07 7.85 13.29
C THR A 410 19.29 8.72 13.01
N ALA A 411 19.11 10.04 12.87
CA ALA A 411 20.22 10.98 12.66
C ALA A 411 21.14 11.11 13.89
N PRO A 412 22.45 11.40 13.71
CA PRO A 412 23.20 11.45 12.46
C PRO A 412 23.70 10.05 12.08
N GLY A 413 23.19 9.47 10.99
CA GLY A 413 23.50 8.08 10.63
C GLY A 413 23.35 7.73 9.15
N THR A 414 22.90 8.68 8.31
CA THR A 414 22.52 8.46 6.91
C THR A 414 23.69 8.09 6.02
N ASP A 415 24.80 8.83 6.10
CA ASP A 415 25.97 8.62 5.23
C ASP A 415 26.68 7.31 5.57
N GLN A 416 26.78 7.01 6.88
CA GLN A 416 27.34 5.75 7.36
C GLN A 416 26.47 4.56 6.94
N ALA A 417 25.13 4.67 7.03
CA ALA A 417 24.22 3.64 6.56
C ALA A 417 24.36 3.42 5.05
N ALA A 418 24.40 4.49 4.25
CA ALA A 418 24.55 4.38 2.79
C ALA A 418 25.87 3.68 2.40
N ALA A 419 26.98 4.05 3.02
CA ALA A 419 28.29 3.44 2.78
C ALA A 419 28.33 1.95 3.16
N VAL A 420 27.73 1.60 4.30
CA VAL A 420 27.66 0.21 4.79
C VAL A 420 26.82 -0.65 3.86
N LEU A 421 25.67 -0.15 3.39
CA LEU A 421 24.77 -0.87 2.50
C LEU A 421 25.38 -1.05 1.10
N ALA A 422 26.03 -0.02 0.56
CA ALA A 422 26.74 -0.11 -0.72
C ALA A 422 27.85 -1.17 -0.70
N THR A 423 28.60 -1.25 0.42
CA THR A 423 29.72 -2.18 0.56
C THR A 423 29.26 -3.62 0.83
N ARG A 424 28.25 -3.81 1.69
CA ARG A 424 27.83 -5.15 2.16
C ARG A 424 26.79 -5.83 1.27
N LEU A 425 25.86 -5.07 0.70
CA LEU A 425 24.77 -5.62 -0.13
C LEU A 425 25.08 -5.56 -1.63
N ARG A 426 26.18 -4.89 -2.03
CA ARG A 426 26.59 -4.71 -3.43
C ARG A 426 25.47 -4.18 -4.33
N LEU A 427 24.56 -3.39 -3.75
CA LEU A 427 23.45 -2.78 -4.47
C LEU A 427 23.88 -1.43 -5.06
N PRO A 428 23.42 -1.07 -6.28
CA PRO A 428 23.62 0.27 -6.81
C PRO A 428 23.02 1.33 -5.86
N PRO A 429 23.74 2.42 -5.52
CA PRO A 429 23.28 3.43 -4.56
C PRO A 429 21.91 4.05 -4.89
N ALA A 430 21.54 4.13 -6.17
CA ALA A 430 20.25 4.65 -6.61
C ALA A 430 19.03 3.81 -6.14
N HIS A 431 19.25 2.55 -5.76
CA HIS A 431 18.22 1.63 -5.30
C HIS A 431 18.23 1.43 -3.77
N VAL A 432 19.15 2.10 -3.08
CA VAL A 432 19.25 2.13 -1.62
C VAL A 432 19.00 3.55 -1.15
N ARG A 433 17.78 3.81 -0.69
CA ARG A 433 17.36 5.09 -0.16
C ARG A 433 17.56 5.10 1.35
N VAL A 434 18.44 5.95 1.86
CA VAL A 434 18.61 6.13 3.32
C VAL A 434 18.01 7.47 3.73
N LEU A 435 17.05 7.45 4.66
CA LEU A 435 16.33 8.63 5.13
C LEU A 435 16.60 8.85 6.62
N ALA A 436 16.96 10.08 6.99
CA ALA A 436 17.13 10.47 8.38
C ALA A 436 15.75 10.64 9.05
N VAL A 437 15.54 9.96 10.17
CA VAL A 437 14.37 10.17 11.04
C VAL A 437 14.84 10.67 12.38
N GLU A 438 13.99 11.43 13.06
CA GLU A 438 14.23 11.75 14.46
C GLU A 438 14.10 10.46 15.30
N ALA A 439 13.01 9.71 15.11
CA ALA A 439 12.76 8.43 15.73
C ALA A 439 12.04 7.50 14.74
N ILE A 440 12.33 6.21 14.80
CA ILE A 440 11.65 5.22 13.95
C ILE A 440 10.18 5.08 14.40
N PRO A 441 9.19 5.18 13.48
CA PRO A 441 7.78 4.97 13.78
C PRO A 441 7.51 3.60 14.39
N ARG A 442 6.78 3.59 15.51
CA ARG A 442 6.54 2.39 16.31
C ARG A 442 5.12 2.38 16.85
N ARG A 443 4.60 1.19 17.06
CA ARG A 443 3.23 0.97 17.57
C ARG A 443 3.17 1.27 19.06
N PRO A 444 1.97 1.36 19.68
CA PRO A 444 1.83 1.52 21.14
C PRO A 444 2.53 0.42 21.95
N ASN A 445 2.67 -0.75 21.34
CA ASN A 445 3.41 -1.88 21.89
C ASN A 445 4.93 -1.79 21.70
N GLY A 446 5.40 -0.74 21.04
CA GLY A 446 6.80 -0.40 20.86
C GLY A 446 7.55 -1.12 19.72
N LYS A 447 6.91 -2.09 19.05
CA LYS A 447 7.47 -2.70 17.84
C LYS A 447 7.61 -1.65 16.73
N ILE A 448 8.59 -1.82 15.83
CA ILE A 448 8.66 -1.02 14.59
C ILE A 448 7.33 -1.17 13.87
N ASP A 449 6.66 -0.06 13.66
CA ASP A 449 5.41 -0.04 12.94
C ASP A 449 5.74 0.01 11.46
N TYR A 450 6.03 -1.12 10.83
CA TYR A 450 6.45 -1.11 9.43
C TYR A 450 5.44 -0.47 8.46
N PRO A 451 4.11 -0.57 8.67
CA PRO A 451 3.14 0.29 7.99
C PRO A 451 3.38 1.77 8.21
N ALA A 452 3.65 2.24 9.42
CA ALA A 452 3.98 3.65 9.67
C ALA A 452 5.40 4.03 9.22
N VAL A 453 6.38 3.11 9.23
CA VAL A 453 7.70 3.30 8.62
C VAL A 453 7.55 3.40 7.11
N ARG A 454 6.67 2.59 6.50
CA ARG A 454 6.37 2.67 5.08
C ARG A 454 5.62 3.96 4.77
N ALA A 455 4.57 4.29 5.52
CA ALA A 455 3.88 5.56 5.41
C ALA A 455 4.84 6.74 5.67
N TRP A 456 5.81 6.63 6.56
CA TRP A 456 6.84 7.64 6.82
C TRP A 456 7.84 7.71 5.67
N ALA A 457 8.31 6.58 5.16
CA ALA A 457 9.17 6.48 3.98
C ALA A 457 8.48 6.99 2.70
N ASP A 458 7.16 6.83 2.65
CA ASP A 458 6.28 7.29 1.58
C ASP A 458 5.97 8.78 1.75
N ALA A 459 5.84 9.27 3.00
CA ALA A 459 5.63 10.68 3.37
C ALA A 459 6.91 11.53 3.40
N HIS A 460 8.08 10.90 3.46
CA HIS A 460 9.39 11.53 3.36
C HIS A 460 10.14 10.98 2.14
N PRO A 461 9.62 11.21 0.91
CA PRO A 461 10.36 10.88 -0.29
C PRO A 461 11.68 11.68 -0.30
N SER A 462 12.75 11.08 -0.83
CA SER A 462 14.10 11.66 -0.84
C SER A 462 14.08 13.14 -1.20
N GLY A 463 14.37 13.99 -0.20
CA GLY A 463 14.39 15.45 -0.34
C GLY A 463 13.70 16.17 0.80
N ALA A 464 14.15 16.01 2.05
CA ALA A 464 13.82 16.95 3.12
C ALA A 464 15.03 17.13 4.04
N GLU A 465 15.87 18.13 3.74
CA GLU A 465 16.68 18.75 4.78
C GLU A 465 15.74 19.50 5.74
N THR A 466 15.49 18.85 6.87
CA THR A 466 15.47 19.37 8.24
C THR A 466 14.81 20.71 8.57
N SER A 467 13.89 20.57 9.53
CA SER A 467 13.57 21.49 10.64
C SER A 467 12.58 22.61 10.34
N GLY A 468 11.51 22.82 11.10
CA GLY A 468 11.08 22.24 12.36
C GLY A 468 9.91 23.04 12.94
N ALA A 469 9.24 22.46 13.94
CA ALA A 469 8.34 23.10 14.91
C ALA A 469 7.05 23.79 14.39
N HIS A 470 5.92 23.09 14.54
CA HIS A 470 4.64 23.71 14.85
C HIS A 470 4.26 23.40 16.30
N PRO A 471 3.85 24.39 17.11
CA PRO A 471 2.94 24.15 18.21
C PRO A 471 1.49 24.51 17.80
N SER A 472 0.66 23.47 17.79
CA SER A 472 -0.66 23.33 18.46
C SER A 472 -1.80 24.36 18.31
N GLY A 473 -3.00 23.83 18.01
CA GLY A 473 -4.33 24.39 18.39
C GLY A 473 -5.54 23.72 17.67
N PRO A 474 -6.67 23.35 18.34
CA PRO A 474 -7.81 22.66 17.72
C PRO A 474 -8.97 23.63 17.33
N PRO A 475 -10.06 23.13 16.71
CA PRO A 475 -10.55 23.56 15.40
C PRO A 475 -11.37 24.87 15.44
N ALA A 476 -10.96 25.88 14.67
CA ALA A 476 -11.76 27.09 14.45
C ALA A 476 -12.44 27.05 13.08
N ALA A 477 -13.73 27.41 13.11
CA ALA A 477 -14.70 27.53 12.03
C ALA A 477 -14.17 27.74 10.61
N LEU A 478 -14.82 27.06 9.67
CA LEU A 478 -14.80 27.33 8.23
C LEU A 478 -14.88 28.84 7.96
N SER A 479 -13.77 29.39 7.46
CA SER A 479 -13.73 30.65 6.71
C SER A 479 -13.10 30.30 5.35
N PRO A 480 -13.58 30.88 4.22
CA PRO A 480 -13.27 30.39 2.88
C PRO A 480 -11.83 30.70 2.51
N ALA A 481 -10.90 29.81 2.88
CA ALA A 481 -9.53 29.87 2.44
C ALA A 481 -9.48 29.55 0.94
N ALA A 482 -8.93 30.47 0.16
CA ALA A 482 -8.75 30.35 -1.28
C ALA A 482 -8.28 28.94 -1.66
N THR A 483 -9.08 28.25 -2.49
CA THR A 483 -8.71 26.96 -3.06
C THR A 483 -7.30 27.05 -3.61
N SER A 484 -6.38 26.20 -3.12
CA SER A 484 -5.00 26.24 -3.59
C SER A 484 -4.94 26.10 -5.11
N VAL A 485 -3.86 26.60 -5.73
CA VAL A 485 -3.68 26.47 -7.18
C VAL A 485 -3.73 25.02 -7.62
N VAL A 486 -3.13 24.09 -6.86
CA VAL A 486 -3.08 22.64 -7.18
C VAL A 486 -4.49 22.03 -7.12
N ARG A 487 -5.26 22.28 -6.07
CA ARG A 487 -6.62 21.77 -5.95
C ARG A 487 -7.57 22.40 -6.96
N ALA A 488 -7.36 23.68 -7.29
CA ALA A 488 -8.06 24.32 -8.39
C ALA A 488 -7.68 23.73 -9.77
N ARG A 489 -6.51 23.11 -9.95
CA ARG A 489 -6.19 22.33 -11.17
C ARG A 489 -6.87 20.97 -11.16
N PHE A 490 -6.91 20.28 -10.02
CA PHE A 490 -7.63 19.02 -9.85
C PHE A 490 -9.13 19.15 -10.12
N ALA A 491 -9.77 20.14 -9.50
CA ALA A 491 -11.18 20.44 -9.70
C ALA A 491 -11.49 20.76 -11.18
N ARG A 492 -10.65 21.59 -11.80
CA ARG A 492 -10.81 22.08 -13.17
C ARG A 492 -10.58 21.01 -14.24
N ILE A 493 -9.49 20.25 -14.15
CA ILE A 493 -9.08 19.31 -15.20
C ILE A 493 -9.89 18.01 -15.12
N LEU A 494 -10.27 17.57 -13.91
CA LEU A 494 -11.03 16.34 -13.71
C LEU A 494 -12.56 16.57 -13.62
N GLY A 495 -12.99 17.83 -13.46
CA GLY A 495 -14.40 18.22 -13.49
C GLY A 495 -15.16 17.90 -12.19
N HIS A 496 -14.51 18.05 -11.03
CA HIS A 496 -15.11 17.83 -9.71
C HIS A 496 -15.20 19.16 -8.95
N ALA A 497 -16.38 19.51 -8.43
CA ALA A 497 -16.59 20.76 -7.69
C ALA A 497 -15.88 20.75 -6.33
N ASP A 498 -15.92 19.60 -5.64
CA ASP A 498 -15.24 19.38 -4.36
C ASP A 498 -14.17 18.30 -4.52
N VAL A 499 -12.92 18.67 -4.29
CA VAL A 499 -11.76 17.77 -4.31
C VAL A 499 -11.30 17.61 -2.86
N PRO A 500 -11.49 16.45 -2.22
CA PRO A 500 -11.06 16.21 -0.84
C PRO A 500 -9.52 16.08 -0.74
N ASP A 501 -8.99 16.20 0.47
CA ASP A 501 -7.54 16.25 0.74
C ASP A 501 -6.81 14.95 0.36
N ASP A 502 -7.48 13.82 0.56
CA ASP A 502 -7.03 12.48 0.21
C ASP A 502 -7.29 12.11 -1.27
N ALA A 503 -7.93 13.00 -2.03
CA ALA A 503 -8.23 12.76 -3.43
C ALA A 503 -6.94 12.54 -4.22
N THR A 504 -6.91 11.50 -5.05
CA THR A 504 -5.79 11.24 -5.96
C THR A 504 -6.27 11.38 -7.40
N PHE A 505 -5.36 11.62 -8.34
CA PHE A 505 -5.73 11.71 -9.76
C PHE A 505 -6.39 10.41 -10.24
N VAL A 506 -5.89 9.26 -9.79
CA VAL A 506 -6.51 7.94 -10.05
C VAL A 506 -7.86 7.79 -9.33
N GLY A 507 -7.97 8.23 -8.08
CA GLY A 507 -9.20 8.17 -7.28
C GLY A 507 -10.34 8.99 -7.87
N LEU A 508 -10.02 10.15 -8.44
CA LEU A 508 -10.97 11.03 -9.13
C LEU A 508 -11.28 10.61 -10.59
N CYS A 509 -10.89 9.38 -10.97
CA CYS A 509 -11.08 8.83 -12.31
C CYS A 509 -10.32 9.60 -13.41
N GLY A 510 -9.08 9.99 -13.12
CA GLY A 510 -8.13 10.49 -14.11
C GLY A 510 -7.83 9.42 -15.16
N ASP A 511 -7.64 9.85 -16.40
CA ASP A 511 -7.38 9.01 -17.56
C ASP A 511 -6.16 9.51 -18.33
N SER A 512 -5.80 8.81 -19.38
CA SER A 512 -4.57 9.13 -20.11
C SER A 512 -4.56 10.51 -20.79
N LEU A 513 -5.71 11.09 -21.12
CA LEU A 513 -5.81 12.42 -21.76
C LEU A 513 -5.66 13.53 -20.71
N THR A 514 -6.36 13.36 -19.59
CA THR A 514 -6.26 14.25 -18.42
C THR A 514 -4.91 14.15 -17.72
N TYR A 515 -4.25 13.00 -17.83
CA TYR A 515 -2.92 12.72 -17.26
C TYR A 515 -1.85 13.67 -17.78
N VAL A 516 -1.69 13.74 -19.10
CA VAL A 516 -0.68 14.58 -19.76
C VAL A 516 -0.85 16.04 -19.36
N ARG A 517 -2.10 16.48 -19.32
CA ARG A 517 -2.42 17.86 -18.99
C ARG A 517 -2.16 18.17 -17.53
N MET A 518 -2.65 17.31 -16.65
CA MET A 518 -2.46 17.43 -15.21
C MET A 518 -0.97 17.35 -14.86
N SER A 519 -0.20 16.45 -15.47
CA SER A 519 1.24 16.34 -15.23
C SER A 519 1.96 17.66 -15.51
N LEU A 520 1.66 18.33 -16.63
CA LEU A 520 2.30 19.60 -16.98
C LEU A 520 1.85 20.78 -16.11
N GLU A 521 0.57 20.80 -15.72
CA GLU A 521 0.00 21.86 -14.87
C GLU A 521 0.53 21.77 -13.44
N ILE A 522 0.59 20.55 -12.92
CA ILE A 522 1.12 20.23 -11.60
C ILE A 522 2.64 20.42 -11.60
N GLU A 523 3.36 19.99 -12.65
CA GLU A 523 4.80 20.26 -12.83
C GLU A 523 5.10 21.76 -12.94
N ARG A 524 4.24 22.55 -13.59
CA ARG A 524 4.42 24.02 -13.63
C ARG A 524 4.37 24.63 -12.24
N VAL A 525 3.47 24.14 -11.40
CA VAL A 525 3.32 24.59 -10.00
C VAL A 525 4.48 24.07 -9.13
N LEU A 526 4.91 22.82 -9.32
CA LEU A 526 5.91 22.17 -8.46
C LEU A 526 7.37 22.33 -8.92
N GLY A 527 7.60 22.64 -10.18
CA GLY A 527 8.93 22.75 -10.80
C GLY A 527 9.53 21.39 -11.18
N HIS A 528 9.32 20.37 -10.36
CA HIS A 528 9.58 18.97 -10.66
C HIS A 528 8.34 18.14 -10.34
N LEU A 529 7.94 17.25 -11.25
CA LEU A 529 6.79 16.37 -11.04
C LEU A 529 7.21 15.04 -10.41
N PRO A 530 6.72 14.68 -9.20
CA PRO A 530 6.98 13.38 -8.59
C PRO A 530 6.51 12.22 -9.48
N THR A 531 7.23 11.10 -9.55
CA THR A 531 6.83 9.92 -10.35
C THR A 531 5.50 9.32 -9.91
N ALA A 532 5.18 9.42 -8.61
CA ALA A 532 3.94 8.92 -8.01
C ALA A 532 2.80 9.95 -7.94
N TRP A 533 2.98 11.14 -8.54
CA TRP A 533 1.95 12.21 -8.55
C TRP A 533 0.51 11.74 -8.89
N PRO A 534 0.27 10.71 -9.73
CA PRO A 534 -1.10 10.31 -10.09
C PRO A 534 -1.85 9.63 -8.94
N THR A 535 -1.11 9.05 -7.99
CA THR A 535 -1.63 8.33 -6.82
C THR A 535 -1.35 9.07 -5.52
N MET A 536 -0.71 10.23 -5.57
CA MET A 536 -0.52 11.12 -4.42
C MET A 536 -1.82 11.87 -4.09
N PRO A 537 -2.17 12.02 -2.81
CA PRO A 537 -3.22 12.92 -2.35
C PRO A 537 -3.01 14.37 -2.82
N VAL A 538 -4.10 15.07 -3.16
CA VAL A 538 -4.07 16.49 -3.56
C VAL A 538 -3.45 17.35 -2.48
N ALA A 539 -3.75 17.08 -1.20
CA ALA A 539 -3.13 17.80 -0.07
C ALA A 539 -1.60 17.65 -0.02
N GLU A 540 -1.06 16.54 -0.53
CA GLU A 540 0.39 16.34 -0.59
C GLU A 540 1.03 17.12 -1.74
N LEU A 541 0.39 17.14 -2.91
CA LEU A 541 0.82 17.98 -4.05
C LEU A 541 0.72 19.47 -3.73
N GLU A 542 -0.26 19.87 -2.91
CA GLU A 542 -0.39 21.22 -2.36
C GLU A 542 0.75 21.59 -1.41
N ARG A 543 1.13 20.68 -0.50
CA ARG A 543 2.26 20.90 0.42
C ARG A 543 3.56 21.11 -0.35
N LEU A 544 3.82 20.29 -1.37
CA LEU A 544 5.00 20.44 -2.24
C LEU A 544 4.97 21.76 -3.03
N ALA A 545 3.79 22.22 -3.48
CA ALA A 545 3.64 23.51 -4.15
C ALA A 545 3.90 24.69 -3.19
N ALA A 546 3.39 24.61 -1.96
CA ALA A 546 3.56 25.64 -0.94
C ALA A 546 5.03 25.76 -0.46
N GLN A 547 5.76 24.65 -0.36
CA GLN A 547 7.20 24.65 -0.05
C GLN A 547 8.03 25.43 -1.08
N ARG A 548 7.65 25.40 -2.37
CA ARG A 548 8.31 26.16 -3.44
C ARG A 548 8.00 27.66 -3.39
N ASP A 549 6.75 28.04 -3.12
CA ASP A 549 6.35 29.44 -2.98
C ASP A 549 6.99 30.10 -1.73
N GLY A 550 7.18 29.33 -0.65
CA GLY A 550 7.91 29.77 0.54
C GLY A 550 9.41 30.04 0.31
N TYR A 551 10.04 29.30 -0.61
CA TYR A 551 11.44 29.52 -1.00
C TYR A 551 11.63 30.76 -1.90
N THR A 552 10.61 31.12 -2.69
CA THR A 552 10.66 32.29 -3.59
C THR A 552 10.22 33.61 -2.94
N ARG A 553 9.48 33.57 -1.82
CA ARG A 553 9.15 34.74 -0.99
C ARG A 553 9.97 34.80 0.30
N ARG A 554 11.25 35.16 0.20
CA ARG A 554 11.97 35.74 1.35
C ARG A 554 11.65 37.24 1.42
N PRO A 555 11.14 37.78 2.54
CA PRO A 555 10.98 39.22 2.71
C PRO A 555 12.37 39.87 2.70
N GLY A 556 12.57 40.85 1.83
CA GLY A 556 13.75 41.69 1.83
C GLY A 556 13.96 42.27 3.23
N ARG A 557 15.17 42.04 3.78
CA ARG A 557 15.67 42.71 4.97
C ARG A 557 15.39 44.22 4.86
N ARG A 558 14.53 44.74 5.74
CA ARG A 558 14.53 46.16 6.11
C ARG A 558 15.91 46.44 6.73
N ARG A 559 16.83 46.97 5.93
CA ARG A 559 18.09 47.55 6.40
C ARG A 559 17.74 48.87 7.10
N ALA A 560 18.00 48.91 8.40
CA ALA A 560 18.09 50.15 9.15
C ALA A 560 19.16 51.04 8.51
N ARG A 561 18.83 52.32 8.34
CA ARG A 561 19.76 53.39 7.94
C ARG A 561 20.86 53.51 8.99
N GLY A 562 22.10 53.33 8.56
CA GLY A 562 23.32 53.73 9.24
C GLY A 562 24.33 54.13 8.16
N ARG A 563 24.88 55.33 8.33
CA ARG A 563 25.68 56.14 7.40
C ARG A 563 26.99 55.45 6.95
N ASP A 564 27.38 55.78 5.71
CA ASP A 564 28.74 56.01 5.18
C ASP A 564 29.25 55.08 4.07
N GLY A 565 29.74 55.73 2.99
CA GLY A 565 30.85 55.25 2.16
C GLY A 565 30.53 54.53 0.85
N GLY A 566 30.51 55.29 -0.25
CA GLY A 566 30.99 54.99 -1.62
C GLY A 566 31.03 53.57 -2.18
N GLY A 567 30.43 53.38 -3.37
CA GLY A 567 30.73 52.25 -4.24
C GLY A 567 29.66 51.90 -5.27
N THR A 568 29.81 52.45 -6.47
CA THR A 568 29.30 52.01 -7.79
C THR A 568 28.36 50.79 -7.88
N LEU A 569 27.14 51.06 -8.37
CA LEU A 569 26.17 50.09 -8.88
C LEU A 569 26.64 49.46 -10.21
N PRO A 570 26.20 48.21 -10.49
CA PRO A 570 25.54 48.02 -11.78
C PRO A 570 24.19 47.31 -11.70
N ALA A 571 23.29 47.86 -12.53
CA ALA A 571 22.13 47.31 -13.23
C ALA A 571 21.44 46.03 -12.72
N ARG A 572 20.18 46.19 -12.31
CA ARG A 572 19.15 45.15 -12.27
C ARG A 572 18.87 44.66 -13.70
N THR A 573 19.22 43.42 -14.00
CA THR A 573 18.66 42.69 -15.14
C THR A 573 17.52 41.80 -14.68
N THR A 574 16.33 42.06 -15.22
CA THR A 574 15.18 41.17 -15.21
C THR A 574 15.50 39.92 -16.04
N GLY A 575 15.92 38.84 -15.38
CA GLY A 575 16.23 37.57 -16.02
C GLY A 575 15.10 36.55 -15.89
N THR A 576 14.34 36.38 -16.96
CA THR A 576 13.52 35.21 -17.28
C THR A 576 14.42 33.97 -17.39
N GLY A 577 14.67 33.30 -16.27
CA GLY A 577 15.46 32.06 -16.23
C GLY A 577 14.68 30.86 -16.77
N THR A 578 14.79 30.61 -18.07
CA THR A 578 14.52 29.32 -18.72
C THR A 578 15.49 28.26 -18.17
N GLY A 579 15.02 27.41 -17.26
CA GLY A 579 15.78 26.22 -16.85
C GLY A 579 16.10 25.32 -18.05
N LEU A 580 17.39 25.09 -18.29
CA LEU A 580 17.92 24.56 -19.55
C LEU A 580 17.43 23.14 -19.93
N ILE A 581 17.10 22.26 -18.98
CA ILE A 581 16.63 20.88 -19.27
C ILE A 581 15.59 20.47 -18.21
N ARG A 582 14.46 19.89 -18.65
CA ARG A 582 13.37 19.34 -17.81
C ARG A 582 13.11 17.88 -18.19
N THR A 583 12.70 17.05 -17.24
CA THR A 583 12.41 15.62 -17.52
C THR A 583 10.92 15.42 -17.74
N VAL A 584 10.53 14.79 -18.84
CA VAL A 584 9.14 14.43 -19.15
C VAL A 584 8.98 12.91 -19.24
N GLU A 585 7.82 12.37 -18.85
CA GLU A 585 7.55 10.93 -18.99
C GLU A 585 7.51 10.51 -20.46
N VAL A 586 8.09 9.34 -20.76
CA VAL A 586 8.16 8.82 -22.14
C VAL A 586 6.77 8.67 -22.77
N ASN A 587 5.74 8.36 -21.99
CA ASN A 587 4.35 8.25 -22.45
C ASN A 587 3.87 9.56 -23.10
N VAL A 588 4.19 10.71 -22.49
CA VAL A 588 3.83 12.03 -23.03
C VAL A 588 4.57 12.29 -24.35
N VAL A 589 5.86 11.96 -24.39
CA VAL A 589 6.70 12.14 -25.58
C VAL A 589 6.21 11.26 -26.73
N LEU A 590 5.95 9.98 -26.49
CA LEU A 590 5.47 9.05 -27.49
C LEU A 590 4.10 9.45 -28.05
N ARG A 591 3.22 10.04 -27.24
CA ARG A 591 1.95 10.61 -27.73
C ARG A 591 2.15 11.80 -28.65
N ALA A 592 3.02 12.73 -28.25
CA ALA A 592 3.32 13.91 -29.06
C ALA A 592 3.94 13.52 -30.40
N VAL A 593 4.96 12.64 -30.35
CA VAL A 593 5.61 12.08 -31.54
C VAL A 593 4.59 11.38 -32.41
N ALA A 594 3.77 10.48 -31.87
CA ALA A 594 2.83 9.71 -32.66
C ALA A 594 1.79 10.57 -33.39
N VAL A 595 1.28 11.63 -32.76
CA VAL A 595 0.35 12.57 -33.43
C VAL A 595 1.06 13.39 -34.50
N VAL A 596 2.29 13.84 -34.27
CA VAL A 596 3.10 14.51 -35.29
C VAL A 596 3.35 13.58 -36.47
N LEU A 597 3.69 12.31 -36.24
CA LEU A 597 3.88 11.30 -37.29
C LEU A 597 2.59 11.09 -38.09
N ILE A 598 1.44 11.02 -37.42
CA ILE A 598 0.13 10.90 -38.10
C ILE A 598 -0.07 12.10 -39.02
N VAL A 599 0.01 13.33 -38.52
CA VAL A 599 -0.27 14.52 -39.34
C VAL A 599 0.78 14.70 -40.44
N ALA A 600 2.06 14.55 -40.12
CA ALA A 600 3.16 14.69 -41.08
C ALA A 600 3.05 13.72 -42.26
N ASN A 601 2.58 12.49 -42.01
CA ASN A 601 2.33 11.52 -43.07
C ASN A 601 1.15 11.93 -43.96
N HIS A 602 0.06 12.47 -43.40
CA HIS A 602 -1.11 12.89 -44.18
C HIS A 602 -0.84 14.13 -45.05
N VAL A 603 -0.02 15.07 -44.57
CA VAL A 603 0.34 16.28 -45.32
C VAL A 603 1.48 16.06 -46.31
N GLY A 604 2.03 14.84 -46.39
CA GLY A 604 3.14 14.50 -47.29
C GLY A 604 4.50 15.09 -46.89
N LEU A 605 4.70 15.45 -45.62
CA LEU A 605 5.99 15.98 -45.15
C LEU A 605 7.08 14.89 -45.08
N PHE A 606 6.72 13.72 -44.58
CA PHE A 606 7.53 12.50 -44.63
C PHE A 606 6.66 11.25 -44.40
N HIS A 607 7.06 10.11 -44.95
CA HIS A 607 6.31 8.86 -44.89
C HIS A 607 6.83 7.91 -43.80
N LEU A 608 6.64 8.30 -42.54
CA LEU A 608 6.93 7.44 -41.38
C LEU A 608 5.62 6.95 -40.76
N LEU A 609 5.16 5.78 -41.20
CA LEU A 609 3.91 5.15 -40.75
C LEU A 609 4.06 4.57 -39.33
N GLY A 610 2.94 4.34 -38.64
CA GLY A 610 2.91 3.61 -37.35
C GLY A 610 2.48 4.43 -36.14
N GLY A 611 2.38 5.75 -36.24
CA GLY A 611 1.95 6.63 -35.15
C GLY A 611 0.62 6.20 -34.49
N ALA A 612 -0.41 5.86 -35.27
CA ALA A 612 -1.70 5.43 -34.72
C ALA A 612 -1.62 4.09 -33.94
N HIS A 613 -0.75 3.16 -34.37
CA HIS A 613 -0.58 1.86 -33.69
C HIS A 613 0.23 2.02 -32.42
N LEU A 614 1.25 2.89 -32.45
CA LEU A 614 1.96 3.32 -31.26
C LEU A 614 1.02 3.98 -30.24
N LEU A 615 0.06 4.82 -30.69
CA LEU A 615 -0.96 5.37 -29.79
C LEU A 615 -1.85 4.29 -29.17
N LEU A 616 -2.18 3.20 -29.87
CA LEU A 616 -2.93 2.07 -29.29
C LEU A 616 -2.12 1.37 -28.20
N VAL A 617 -0.82 1.12 -28.43
CA VAL A 617 0.09 0.57 -27.40
C VAL A 617 0.13 1.49 -26.18
N VAL A 618 0.33 2.78 -26.39
CA VAL A 618 0.38 3.78 -25.32
C VAL A 618 -0.97 3.91 -24.58
N ALA A 619 -2.09 3.75 -25.29
CA ALA A 619 -3.43 3.73 -24.70
C ALA A 619 -3.62 2.51 -23.80
N GLY A 620 -3.20 1.32 -24.24
CA GLY A 620 -3.24 0.08 -23.45
C GLY A 620 -2.39 0.14 -22.18
N TRP A 621 -1.17 0.68 -22.29
CA TRP A 621 -0.31 0.94 -21.13
C TRP A 621 -0.97 1.87 -20.11
N SER A 622 -1.55 2.97 -20.60
CA SER A 622 -2.22 3.95 -19.75
C SER A 622 -3.50 3.40 -19.12
N PHE A 623 -4.24 2.56 -19.85
CA PHE A 623 -5.41 1.87 -19.34
C PHE A 623 -5.07 0.97 -18.14
N ALA A 624 -4.02 0.15 -18.29
CA ALA A 624 -3.55 -0.72 -17.22
C ALA A 624 -3.11 0.06 -15.97
N ARG A 625 -2.48 1.22 -16.15
CA ARG A 625 -1.95 2.09 -15.09
C ARG A 625 -3.03 2.90 -14.35
N PHE A 626 -4.11 3.29 -15.02
CA PHE A 626 -5.09 4.25 -14.47
C PHE A 626 -6.51 3.70 -14.30
N CYS A 627 -6.97 2.83 -15.20
CA CYS A 627 -8.34 2.32 -15.16
C CYS A 627 -8.50 1.09 -14.25
N LEU A 628 -7.42 0.32 -14.06
CA LEU A 628 -7.44 -0.96 -13.34
C LEU A 628 -6.90 -0.89 -11.91
N THR A 629 -6.34 0.25 -11.49
CA THR A 629 -5.80 0.43 -10.13
C THR A 629 -6.94 0.39 -9.10
N PRO A 630 -6.79 -0.39 -8.00
CA PRO A 630 -7.78 -0.41 -6.92
C PRO A 630 -7.98 0.99 -6.37
N GLY A 631 -9.24 1.45 -6.29
CA GLY A 631 -9.58 2.66 -5.54
C GLY A 631 -9.31 2.43 -4.06
N GLY A 632 -8.97 3.50 -3.34
CA GLY A 632 -8.59 3.45 -1.92
C GLY A 632 -9.62 2.79 -0.99
N PRO A 633 -9.24 2.55 0.27
CA PRO A 633 -10.11 1.92 1.25
C PRO A 633 -11.27 2.87 1.58
N GLY A 634 -12.51 2.52 1.23
CA GLY A 634 -13.69 3.31 1.63
C GLY A 634 -14.94 3.24 0.75
N GLY A 635 -14.95 2.55 -0.39
CA GLY A 635 -16.12 2.53 -1.28
C GLY A 635 -16.98 1.26 -1.18
N THR A 636 -18.16 1.34 -0.57
CA THR A 636 -19.25 0.34 -0.65
C THR A 636 -19.84 0.32 -2.07
N GLY A 637 -19.14 -0.35 -2.99
CA GLY A 637 -19.54 -0.46 -4.39
C GLY A 637 -18.52 -1.20 -5.24
N ARG A 638 -17.92 -2.27 -4.70
CA ARG A 638 -16.70 -2.93 -5.23
C ARG A 638 -16.81 -3.52 -6.65
N GLY A 639 -18.01 -3.59 -7.25
CA GLY A 639 -18.21 -4.15 -8.59
C GLY A 639 -18.40 -3.14 -9.72
N ALA A 640 -19.25 -2.12 -9.52
CA ALA A 640 -19.65 -1.21 -10.57
C ALA A 640 -18.64 -0.06 -10.80
N ALA A 641 -17.70 0.17 -9.86
CA ALA A 641 -16.75 1.26 -9.92
C ALA A 641 -15.75 1.14 -11.09
N THR A 642 -15.16 -0.04 -11.35
CA THR A 642 -14.19 -0.22 -12.45
C THR A 642 -14.84 -0.10 -13.84
N SER A 643 -15.96 -0.80 -14.09
CA SER A 643 -16.68 -0.69 -15.36
C SER A 643 -17.16 0.74 -15.64
N ARG A 644 -17.68 1.46 -14.63
CA ARG A 644 -18.04 2.89 -14.75
C ARG A 644 -16.83 3.78 -15.08
N ARG A 645 -15.64 3.51 -14.51
CA ARG A 645 -14.41 4.25 -14.85
C ARG A 645 -14.05 4.06 -16.33
N ILE A 646 -14.12 2.83 -16.82
CA ILE A 646 -13.83 2.52 -18.23
C ILE A 646 -14.85 3.20 -19.16
N LEU A 647 -16.15 3.14 -18.84
CA LEU A 647 -17.20 3.83 -19.61
C LEU A 647 -17.04 5.34 -19.62
N ARG A 648 -16.63 5.95 -18.50
CA ARG A 648 -16.33 7.39 -18.45
C ARG A 648 -15.14 7.76 -19.35
N ALA A 649 -14.09 6.96 -19.35
CA ALA A 649 -12.95 7.16 -20.26
C ALA A 649 -13.37 7.03 -21.73
N ALA A 650 -14.18 6.02 -22.07
CA ALA A 650 -14.75 5.85 -23.41
C ALA A 650 -15.61 7.06 -23.83
N GLY A 651 -16.50 7.52 -22.96
CA GLY A 651 -17.36 8.68 -23.23
C GLY A 651 -16.60 9.99 -23.44
N ARG A 652 -15.47 10.19 -22.75
CA ARG A 652 -14.60 11.37 -22.94
C ARG A 652 -13.97 11.42 -24.33
N ILE A 653 -13.82 10.29 -25.00
CA ILE A 653 -13.29 10.16 -26.37
C ILE A 653 -14.43 10.14 -27.39
N ALA A 654 -15.45 9.32 -27.15
CA ALA A 654 -16.57 9.12 -28.06
C ALA A 654 -17.37 10.41 -28.27
N VAL A 655 -17.81 11.09 -27.19
CA VAL A 655 -18.71 12.24 -27.31
C VAL A 655 -18.13 13.38 -28.16
N PRO A 656 -16.89 13.88 -27.92
CA PRO A 656 -16.31 14.91 -28.78
C PRO A 656 -16.14 14.45 -30.23
N SER A 657 -15.78 13.17 -30.43
CA SER A 657 -15.59 12.60 -31.77
C SER A 657 -16.91 12.53 -32.54
N MET A 658 -17.97 12.03 -31.91
CA MET A 658 -19.31 11.95 -32.51
C MET A 658 -19.85 13.35 -32.82
N LEU A 659 -19.66 14.33 -31.94
CA LEU A 659 -20.09 15.72 -32.17
C LEU A 659 -19.35 16.36 -33.34
N TRP A 660 -18.03 16.16 -33.42
CA TRP A 660 -17.22 16.64 -34.54
C TRP A 660 -17.64 15.98 -35.87
N LEU A 661 -17.81 14.66 -35.88
CA LEU A 661 -18.22 13.92 -37.07
C LEU A 661 -19.65 14.26 -37.49
N ALA A 662 -20.57 14.48 -36.54
CA ALA A 662 -21.92 14.94 -36.86
C ALA A 662 -21.91 16.34 -37.48
N TRP A 663 -21.09 17.25 -36.94
CA TRP A 663 -20.91 18.59 -37.52
C TRP A 663 -20.30 18.53 -38.92
N ARG A 664 -19.33 17.63 -39.16
CA ARG A 664 -18.69 17.45 -40.48
C ARG A 664 -19.65 16.78 -41.47
N ALA A 665 -20.40 15.76 -41.06
CA ALA A 665 -21.44 15.12 -41.87
C ALA A 665 -22.54 16.10 -42.32
N ALA A 666 -22.81 17.15 -41.53
CA ALA A 666 -23.74 18.20 -41.91
C ALA A 666 -23.15 19.22 -42.91
N ARG A 667 -21.82 19.25 -43.12
CA ARG A 667 -21.11 20.24 -43.96
C ARG A 667 -20.38 19.64 -45.14
N ALA A 668 -20.06 18.36 -45.10
CA ALA A 668 -19.32 17.64 -46.11
C ALA A 668 -20.01 16.28 -46.33
N SER A 669 -20.18 15.90 -47.59
CA SER A 669 -20.87 14.67 -48.01
C SER A 669 -20.02 13.41 -47.88
N ASP A 670 -18.76 13.53 -47.48
CA ASP A 670 -17.81 12.43 -47.34
C ASP A 670 -17.98 11.66 -46.02
N VAL A 671 -18.51 12.31 -44.97
CA VAL A 671 -18.75 11.69 -43.65
C VAL A 671 -20.17 11.13 -43.54
N GLY A 672 -20.27 9.81 -43.35
CA GLY A 672 -21.54 9.11 -43.20
C GLY A 672 -22.02 8.96 -41.75
N LEU A 673 -23.28 8.53 -41.57
CA LEU A 673 -23.84 8.19 -40.25
C LEU A 673 -23.07 7.05 -39.55
N SER A 674 -22.44 6.17 -40.32
CA SER A 674 -21.56 5.11 -39.79
C SER A 674 -20.33 5.68 -39.06
N ASN A 675 -19.72 6.77 -39.57
CA ASN A 675 -18.62 7.45 -38.89
C ASN A 675 -19.12 8.12 -37.60
N VAL A 676 -20.29 8.77 -37.64
CA VAL A 676 -20.89 9.40 -36.46
C VAL A 676 -21.20 8.37 -35.38
N ALA A 677 -21.63 7.17 -35.77
CA ALA A 677 -21.86 6.05 -34.87
C ALA A 677 -20.58 5.31 -34.44
N LEU A 678 -19.40 5.69 -34.96
CA LEU A 678 -18.09 5.09 -34.70
C LEU A 678 -18.02 3.59 -35.03
N ILE A 679 -18.65 3.19 -36.15
CA ILE A 679 -18.70 1.79 -36.64
C ILE A 679 -18.29 1.67 -38.11
N ASP A 680 -17.73 2.74 -38.70
CA ASP A 680 -17.40 2.77 -40.12
C ASP A 680 -16.22 1.87 -40.47
N ASN A 681 -15.33 1.56 -39.54
CA ASN A 681 -14.26 0.58 -39.72
C ASN A 681 -14.78 -0.78 -40.23
N TYR A 682 -16.00 -1.16 -39.85
CA TYR A 682 -16.68 -2.36 -40.35
C TYR A 682 -17.57 -2.10 -41.55
N LEU A 683 -18.35 -1.01 -41.55
CA LEU A 683 -19.35 -0.76 -42.59
C LEU A 683 -18.75 -0.16 -43.87
N ARG A 684 -17.62 0.53 -43.77
CA ARG A 684 -16.86 1.20 -44.85
C ARG A 684 -17.74 2.04 -45.77
N ARG A 685 -18.68 2.81 -45.19
CA ARG A 685 -19.64 3.66 -45.92
C ARG A 685 -19.27 5.14 -45.92
N GLY A 686 -18.24 5.55 -45.17
CA GLY A 686 -17.80 6.94 -45.10
C GLY A 686 -16.27 7.08 -45.11
N VAL A 687 -15.74 8.10 -44.43
CA VAL A 687 -14.31 8.46 -44.50
C VAL A 687 -13.45 7.49 -43.68
N PRO A 688 -12.45 6.80 -44.29
CA PRO A 688 -11.63 5.82 -43.59
C PRO A 688 -10.67 6.43 -42.54
N GLY A 689 -10.53 7.76 -42.49
CA GLY A 689 -9.54 8.46 -41.67
C GLY A 689 -9.76 8.41 -40.16
N TYR A 690 -10.91 7.95 -39.67
CA TYR A 690 -11.26 7.98 -38.23
C TYR A 690 -11.20 6.63 -37.51
N TRP A 691 -10.75 5.58 -38.20
CA TRP A 691 -10.71 4.20 -37.69
C TRP A 691 -10.05 4.06 -36.30
N PHE A 692 -9.01 4.84 -35.99
CA PHE A 692 -8.30 4.72 -34.71
C PHE A 692 -9.20 5.02 -33.51
N VAL A 693 -10.03 6.06 -33.62
CA VAL A 693 -10.98 6.44 -32.56
C VAL A 693 -12.07 5.37 -32.43
N GLU A 694 -12.54 4.84 -33.54
CA GLU A 694 -13.53 3.76 -33.56
C GLU A 694 -13.00 2.51 -32.86
N VAL A 695 -11.79 2.06 -33.22
CA VAL A 695 -11.11 0.93 -32.56
C VAL A 695 -10.94 1.19 -31.07
N LEU A 696 -10.43 2.36 -30.68
CA LEU A 696 -10.16 2.68 -29.29
C LEU A 696 -11.44 2.69 -28.44
N VAL A 697 -12.52 3.32 -28.95
CA VAL A 697 -13.82 3.36 -28.24
C VAL A 697 -14.43 1.96 -28.16
N GLN A 698 -14.42 1.20 -29.24
CA GLN A 698 -14.97 -0.16 -29.27
C GLN A 698 -14.22 -1.09 -28.29
N VAL A 699 -12.88 -1.04 -28.24
CA VAL A 699 -12.08 -1.78 -27.25
C VAL A 699 -12.46 -1.41 -25.82
N LEU A 700 -12.58 -0.11 -25.50
CA LEU A 700 -12.94 0.33 -24.16
C LEU A 700 -14.36 -0.09 -23.77
N VAL A 701 -15.32 -0.07 -24.70
CA VAL A 701 -16.70 -0.53 -24.44
C VAL A 701 -16.73 -2.04 -24.20
N LEU A 702 -16.01 -2.83 -25.00
CA LEU A 702 -15.89 -4.28 -24.80
C LEU A 702 -15.24 -4.60 -23.45
N LEU A 703 -14.18 -3.89 -23.07
CA LEU A 703 -13.54 -4.05 -21.76
C LEU A 703 -14.46 -3.61 -20.62
N ALA A 704 -15.25 -2.55 -20.79
CA ALA A 704 -16.23 -2.14 -19.78
C ALA A 704 -17.28 -3.24 -19.52
N ALA A 705 -17.73 -3.92 -20.58
CA ALA A 705 -18.62 -5.07 -20.48
C ALA A 705 -17.93 -6.27 -19.81
N LEU A 706 -16.70 -6.59 -20.21
CA LEU A 706 -15.91 -7.68 -19.62
C LEU A 706 -15.68 -7.46 -18.12
N PHE A 707 -15.31 -6.23 -17.71
CA PHE A 707 -15.12 -5.85 -16.31
C PHE A 707 -16.43 -5.62 -15.55
N ALA A 708 -17.60 -5.74 -16.17
CA ALA A 708 -18.87 -5.84 -15.45
C ALA A 708 -18.99 -7.20 -14.71
N ILE A 709 -18.27 -8.22 -15.18
CA ILE A 709 -18.29 -9.58 -14.63
C ILE A 709 -17.37 -9.68 -13.38
N PRO A 710 -17.88 -10.08 -12.20
CA PRO A 710 -17.09 -10.12 -10.95
C PRO A 710 -15.94 -11.14 -10.92
N SER A 711 -16.03 -12.25 -11.64
CA SER A 711 -14.97 -13.26 -11.72
C SER A 711 -13.76 -12.76 -12.50
N VAL A 712 -14.00 -12.08 -13.62
CA VAL A 712 -12.97 -11.43 -14.44
C VAL A 712 -12.15 -10.45 -13.60
N ARG A 713 -12.82 -9.56 -12.84
CA ARG A 713 -12.13 -8.59 -11.98
C ARG A 713 -11.24 -9.25 -10.93
N ARG A 714 -11.73 -10.30 -10.26
CA ARG A 714 -10.97 -11.04 -9.26
C ARG A 714 -9.76 -11.74 -9.86
N TRP A 715 -9.90 -12.25 -11.09
CA TRP A 715 -8.82 -12.91 -11.79
C TRP A 715 -7.73 -11.93 -12.23
N GLU A 716 -8.11 -10.78 -12.79
CA GLU A 716 -7.18 -9.71 -13.16
C GLU A 716 -6.43 -9.16 -11.94
N GLN A 717 -7.09 -9.00 -10.79
CA GLN A 717 -6.44 -8.53 -9.56
C GLN A 717 -5.41 -9.52 -8.99
N ARG A 718 -5.69 -10.83 -9.08
CA ARG A 718 -4.80 -11.87 -8.55
C ARG A 718 -3.65 -12.20 -9.50
N ASN A 719 -3.89 -12.14 -10.81
CA ASN A 719 -2.98 -12.63 -11.85
C ASN A 719 -2.84 -11.65 -13.02
N GLY A 720 -2.60 -10.36 -12.75
CA GLY A 720 -2.69 -9.30 -13.76
C GLY A 720 -1.82 -9.49 -15.01
N PHE A 721 -0.61 -10.05 -14.89
CA PHE A 721 0.26 -10.34 -16.04
C PHE A 721 -0.29 -11.48 -16.90
N VAL A 722 -0.64 -12.62 -16.29
CA VAL A 722 -1.22 -13.78 -16.98
C VAL A 722 -2.56 -13.42 -17.63
N PHE A 723 -3.38 -12.62 -16.94
CA PHE A 723 -4.65 -12.11 -17.47
C PHE A 723 -4.45 -11.30 -18.76
N ALA A 724 -3.50 -10.34 -18.76
CA ALA A 724 -3.18 -9.54 -19.93
C ALA A 724 -2.59 -10.39 -21.07
N LEU A 725 -1.81 -11.42 -20.73
CA LEU A 725 -1.24 -12.36 -21.70
C LEU A 725 -2.33 -13.20 -22.39
N VAL A 726 -3.31 -13.69 -21.62
CA VAL A 726 -4.45 -14.43 -22.17
C VAL A 726 -5.30 -13.53 -23.07
N LEU A 727 -5.58 -12.29 -22.66
CA LEU A 727 -6.30 -11.33 -23.51
C LEU A 727 -5.53 -10.98 -24.79
N LEU A 728 -4.20 -10.85 -24.72
CA LEU A 728 -3.37 -10.66 -25.90
C LEU A 728 -3.46 -11.87 -26.84
N GLY A 729 -3.37 -13.10 -26.31
CA GLY A 729 -3.51 -14.33 -27.08
C GLY A 729 -4.89 -14.44 -27.75
N LEU A 730 -5.97 -14.11 -27.03
CA LEU A 730 -7.32 -14.06 -27.59
C LEU A 730 -7.44 -13.00 -28.69
N ALA A 731 -6.88 -11.81 -28.48
CA ALA A 731 -6.89 -10.75 -29.50
C ALA A 731 -6.10 -11.15 -30.75
N LEU A 732 -4.96 -11.86 -30.61
CA LEU A 732 -4.18 -12.39 -31.73
C LEU A 732 -4.90 -13.54 -32.45
N LEU A 733 -5.66 -14.38 -31.72
CA LEU A 733 -6.47 -15.45 -32.33
C LEU A 733 -7.62 -14.88 -33.15
N VAL A 734 -8.29 -13.85 -32.64
CA VAL A 734 -9.39 -13.15 -33.34
C VAL A 734 -8.85 -12.28 -34.49
N ASN A 735 -7.55 -11.97 -34.49
CA ASN A 735 -6.84 -11.32 -35.60
C ASN A 735 -6.51 -12.28 -36.77
N ILE A 736 -6.89 -13.56 -36.70
CA ILE A 736 -6.80 -14.45 -37.86
C ILE A 736 -7.86 -14.00 -38.87
N PRO A 737 -7.46 -13.64 -40.11
CA PRO A 737 -8.38 -13.10 -41.11
C PRO A 737 -9.47 -14.13 -41.44
N THR A 738 -10.73 -13.81 -41.14
CA THR A 738 -11.86 -14.72 -41.36
C THR A 738 -12.43 -14.68 -42.77
N ASP A 739 -12.06 -13.69 -43.59
CA ASP A 739 -12.83 -13.37 -44.79
C ASP A 739 -11.94 -13.36 -46.03
N GLY A 740 -12.16 -14.30 -46.94
CA GLY A 740 -11.55 -14.36 -48.28
C GLY A 740 -12.01 -13.25 -49.25
N VAL A 741 -12.24 -12.03 -48.76
CA VAL A 741 -12.85 -10.92 -49.54
C VAL A 741 -12.04 -9.60 -49.43
N GLY A 742 -10.85 -9.59 -48.83
CA GLY A 742 -10.02 -8.40 -48.85
C GLY A 742 -8.56 -8.70 -48.59
N THR A 743 -7.70 -8.21 -49.48
CA THR A 743 -6.25 -8.23 -49.30
C THR A 743 -5.84 -7.69 -47.91
N PHE A 744 -4.67 -8.13 -47.45
CA PHE A 744 -4.04 -7.77 -46.16
C PHE A 744 -3.93 -6.25 -45.80
N PRO A 745 -4.18 -5.24 -46.66
CA PRO A 745 -4.15 -3.84 -46.21
C PRO A 745 -5.28 -3.42 -45.26
N SER A 746 -6.35 -4.20 -45.08
CA SER A 746 -7.57 -3.72 -44.39
C SER A 746 -7.82 -4.25 -42.97
N ALA A 747 -7.06 -5.26 -42.51
CA ALA A 747 -7.19 -5.83 -41.17
C ALA A 747 -6.71 -4.87 -40.06
N PHE A 748 -5.75 -4.00 -40.36
CA PHE A 748 -5.17 -3.09 -39.37
C PHE A 748 -6.09 -1.93 -38.96
N TYR A 749 -7.19 -1.72 -39.70
CA TYR A 749 -8.11 -0.61 -39.49
C TYR A 749 -9.40 -1.03 -38.78
N VAL A 750 -9.60 -2.33 -38.56
CA VAL A 750 -10.75 -2.90 -37.84
C VAL A 750 -10.36 -3.31 -36.42
N THR A 751 -11.34 -3.37 -35.54
CA THR A 751 -11.08 -3.60 -34.10
C THR A 751 -10.42 -4.94 -33.83
N HIS A 752 -10.86 -6.01 -34.50
CA HIS A 752 -10.24 -7.33 -34.31
C HIS A 752 -8.77 -7.36 -34.76
N GLY A 753 -8.37 -6.56 -35.77
CA GLY A 753 -6.98 -6.52 -36.25
C GLY A 753 -6.10 -5.44 -35.65
N ALA A 754 -6.65 -4.56 -34.80
CA ALA A 754 -5.88 -3.52 -34.12
C ALA A 754 -5.90 -3.64 -32.58
N ALA A 755 -6.88 -4.34 -31.99
CA ALA A 755 -7.03 -4.45 -30.53
C ALA A 755 -5.82 -5.09 -29.83
N TRP A 756 -5.10 -5.98 -30.50
CA TRP A 756 -3.94 -6.65 -29.91
C TRP A 756 -2.79 -5.69 -29.59
N PHE A 757 -2.64 -4.56 -30.29
CA PHE A 757 -1.67 -3.51 -29.93
C PHE A 757 -2.01 -2.86 -28.59
N PHE A 758 -3.30 -2.66 -28.31
CA PHE A 758 -3.76 -2.18 -27.00
C PHE A 758 -3.44 -3.22 -25.91
N MET A 759 -3.70 -4.50 -26.17
CA MET A 759 -3.37 -5.57 -25.21
C MET A 759 -1.86 -5.71 -24.99
N LEU A 760 -1.05 -5.50 -26.04
CA LEU A 760 0.41 -5.51 -25.95
C LEU A 760 0.92 -4.39 -25.03
N GLY A 761 0.36 -3.19 -25.15
CA GLY A 761 0.66 -2.08 -24.24
C GLY A 761 0.24 -2.33 -22.79
N TRP A 762 -0.90 -3.00 -22.58
CA TRP A 762 -1.33 -3.43 -21.25
C TRP A 762 -0.37 -4.48 -20.67
N LEU A 763 -0.04 -5.52 -21.43
CA LEU A 763 0.89 -6.57 -21.01
C LEU A 763 2.26 -5.98 -20.66
N ALA A 764 2.77 -5.06 -21.47
CA ALA A 764 4.00 -4.33 -21.21
C ALA A 764 3.97 -3.59 -19.87
N CYS A 765 2.84 -2.96 -19.52
CA CYS A 765 2.68 -2.27 -18.24
C CYS A 765 2.68 -3.24 -17.04
N ARG A 766 2.24 -4.49 -17.23
CA ARG A 766 2.20 -5.52 -16.18
C ARG A 766 3.48 -6.36 -16.08
N ALA A 767 4.43 -6.17 -17.00
CA ALA A 767 5.68 -6.90 -17.04
C ALA A 767 6.66 -6.44 -15.94
N THR A 768 6.71 -7.18 -14.83
CA THR A 768 7.67 -6.97 -13.73
C THR A 768 8.91 -7.86 -13.91
N GLY A 769 10.09 -7.32 -13.56
CA GLY A 769 11.37 -8.03 -13.69
C GLY A 769 11.87 -8.20 -15.14
N THR A 770 13.12 -8.66 -15.28
CA THR A 770 13.77 -8.80 -16.60
C THR A 770 13.11 -9.89 -17.45
N ALA A 771 12.75 -11.02 -16.85
CA ALA A 771 12.12 -12.13 -17.57
C ALA A 771 10.76 -11.74 -18.18
N GLY A 772 9.90 -11.03 -17.42
CA GLY A 772 8.62 -10.53 -17.94
C GLY A 772 8.81 -9.54 -19.09
N ARG A 773 9.78 -8.61 -18.97
CA ARG A 773 10.08 -7.63 -20.02
C ARG A 773 10.65 -8.30 -21.29
N LEU A 774 11.55 -9.26 -21.13
CA LEU A 774 12.08 -10.05 -22.24
C LEU A 774 10.98 -10.89 -22.90
N THR A 775 10.02 -11.39 -22.12
CA THR A 775 8.85 -12.12 -22.65
C THR A 775 7.99 -11.20 -23.53
N VAL A 776 7.68 -9.99 -23.08
CA VAL A 776 6.90 -9.03 -23.88
C VAL A 776 7.66 -8.60 -25.14
N LEU A 777 8.97 -8.36 -25.04
CA LEU A 777 9.81 -8.08 -26.21
C LEU A 777 9.85 -9.26 -27.18
N GLY A 778 9.98 -10.49 -26.67
CA GLY A 778 9.96 -11.71 -27.48
C GLY A 778 8.63 -11.89 -28.21
N ILE A 779 7.50 -11.67 -27.52
CA ILE A 779 6.17 -11.67 -28.15
C ILE A 779 6.09 -10.59 -29.22
N ALA A 780 6.48 -9.34 -28.91
CA ALA A 780 6.43 -8.25 -29.88
C ALA A 780 7.33 -8.50 -31.10
N ALA A 781 8.54 -9.06 -30.89
CA ALA A 781 9.45 -9.44 -31.95
C ALA A 781 8.94 -10.61 -32.79
N ALA A 782 8.09 -11.48 -32.23
CA ALA A 782 7.46 -12.58 -32.95
C ALA A 782 6.18 -12.15 -33.70
N THR A 783 5.44 -11.15 -33.20
CA THR A 783 4.10 -10.80 -33.73
C THR A 783 4.05 -9.51 -34.54
N VAL A 784 4.98 -8.56 -34.36
CA VAL A 784 4.98 -7.28 -35.09
C VAL A 784 5.68 -7.37 -36.45
N PRO A 785 6.86 -7.99 -36.61
CA PRO A 785 7.53 -8.06 -37.89
C PRO A 785 6.73 -8.81 -38.95
N GLY A 786 6.66 -8.26 -40.16
CA GLY A 786 5.88 -8.81 -41.27
C GLY A 786 4.37 -8.58 -41.17
N TYR A 787 3.86 -8.12 -40.02
CA TYR A 787 2.42 -7.88 -39.84
C TYR A 787 1.92 -6.79 -40.78
N PHE A 788 2.67 -5.70 -40.94
CA PHE A 788 2.26 -4.58 -41.78
C PHE A 788 2.80 -4.64 -43.21
N GLY A 789 3.74 -5.56 -43.49
CA GLY A 789 4.53 -5.55 -44.72
C GLY A 789 5.36 -4.27 -44.90
N ASN A 790 5.59 -3.52 -43.81
CA ASN A 790 6.29 -2.24 -43.83
C ASN A 790 7.26 -2.16 -42.63
N PRO A 791 8.56 -2.44 -42.85
CA PRO A 791 9.56 -2.48 -41.79
C PRO A 791 9.68 -1.19 -40.99
N THR A 792 9.45 -0.04 -41.63
CA THR A 792 9.49 1.27 -40.99
C THR A 792 8.35 1.44 -39.98
N ARG A 793 7.12 1.02 -40.34
CA ARG A 793 5.95 1.02 -39.45
C ARG A 793 6.15 0.08 -38.26
N GLU A 794 6.72 -1.09 -38.52
CA GLU A 794 7.03 -2.10 -37.50
C GLU A 794 8.08 -1.57 -36.52
N THR A 795 9.12 -0.92 -37.03
CA THR A 795 10.18 -0.29 -36.22
C THR A 795 9.63 0.80 -35.30
N VAL A 796 8.73 1.67 -35.79
CA VAL A 796 8.10 2.72 -34.96
C VAL A 796 7.35 2.11 -33.77
N VAL A 797 6.61 1.01 -33.99
CA VAL A 797 5.86 0.33 -32.93
C VAL A 797 6.80 -0.36 -31.94
N LEU A 798 7.81 -1.09 -32.43
CA LEU A 798 8.77 -1.82 -31.58
C LEU A 798 9.65 -0.88 -30.75
N VAL A 799 10.21 0.16 -31.36
CA VAL A 799 11.01 1.17 -30.67
C VAL A 799 10.16 1.94 -29.67
N GLY A 800 8.93 2.29 -30.04
CA GLY A 800 8.02 2.97 -29.12
C GLY A 800 7.61 2.10 -27.93
N LEU A 801 7.35 0.81 -28.13
CA LEU A 801 7.09 -0.16 -27.06
C LEU A 801 8.32 -0.34 -26.16
N ALA A 802 9.50 -0.51 -26.73
CA ALA A 802 10.75 -0.63 -25.97
C ALA A 802 11.03 0.65 -25.17
N ALA A 803 10.88 1.83 -25.78
CA ALA A 803 11.00 3.10 -25.07
C ALA A 803 10.01 3.18 -23.90
N LEU A 804 8.76 2.74 -24.09
CA LEU A 804 7.74 2.71 -23.04
C LEU A 804 8.12 1.78 -21.87
N MET A 805 8.81 0.67 -22.14
CA MET A 805 9.21 -0.32 -21.13
C MET A 805 10.53 -0.01 -20.41
N PHE A 806 11.50 0.59 -21.10
CA PHE A 806 12.88 0.74 -20.61
C PHE A 806 13.26 2.20 -20.32
N VAL A 807 12.56 3.17 -20.88
CA VAL A 807 12.88 4.60 -20.70
C VAL A 807 11.78 5.25 -19.87
N PRO A 808 11.92 5.40 -18.55
CA PRO A 808 10.85 5.97 -17.73
C PRO A 808 10.63 7.48 -18.01
N ARG A 809 11.71 8.23 -18.28
CA ARG A 809 11.70 9.69 -18.47
C ARG A 809 12.76 10.10 -19.48
N VAL A 810 12.49 11.17 -20.23
CA VAL A 810 13.40 11.76 -21.21
C VAL A 810 13.74 13.19 -20.80
N PRO A 811 15.04 13.56 -20.70
CA PRO A 811 15.45 14.95 -20.48
C PRO A 811 15.28 15.76 -21.79
N LEU A 812 14.51 16.83 -21.77
CA LEU A 812 14.25 17.72 -22.90
C LEU A 812 14.30 19.19 -22.48
N PRO A 813 14.64 20.15 -23.37
CA PRO A 813 14.57 21.57 -23.05
C PRO A 813 13.16 21.98 -22.60
N GLY A 814 13.06 22.93 -21.66
CA GLY A 814 11.77 23.31 -21.06
C GLY A 814 10.71 23.77 -22.08
N ALA A 815 11.13 24.43 -23.17
CA ALA A 815 10.26 24.81 -24.28
C ALA A 815 9.72 23.58 -25.04
N VAL A 816 10.57 22.57 -25.25
CA VAL A 816 10.20 21.31 -25.92
C VAL A 816 9.24 20.51 -25.04
N VAL A 817 9.43 20.49 -23.72
CA VAL A 817 8.48 19.86 -22.78
C VAL A 817 7.10 20.53 -22.85
N ALA A 818 7.05 21.86 -22.88
CA ALA A 818 5.79 22.60 -23.01
C ALA A 818 5.09 22.29 -24.34
N LEU A 819 5.85 22.24 -25.44
CA LEU A 819 5.34 21.91 -26.77
C LEU A 819 4.83 20.46 -26.85
N ALA A 820 5.67 19.49 -26.46
CA ALA A 820 5.32 18.07 -26.46
C ALA A 820 4.11 17.80 -25.57
N GLY A 821 4.06 18.43 -24.40
CA GLY A 821 2.93 18.34 -23.50
C GLY A 821 1.64 18.93 -24.05
N GLY A 822 1.71 20.09 -24.70
CA GLY A 822 0.57 20.71 -25.38
C GLY A 822 0.02 19.85 -26.52
N ILE A 823 0.91 19.34 -27.38
CA ILE A 823 0.55 18.45 -28.49
C ILE A 823 -0.05 17.14 -27.97
N ALA A 824 0.57 16.50 -26.98
CA ALA A 824 0.07 15.25 -26.41
C ALA A 824 -1.29 15.44 -25.71
N GLY A 825 -1.51 16.55 -25.01
CA GLY A 825 -2.80 16.91 -24.40
C GLY A 825 -3.90 17.23 -25.43
N ALA A 826 -3.51 17.69 -26.63
CA ALA A 826 -4.41 17.98 -27.74
C ALA A 826 -4.59 16.80 -28.72
N SER A 827 -3.89 15.68 -28.51
CA SER A 827 -3.80 14.54 -29.43
C SER A 827 -5.12 14.10 -30.05
N LEU A 828 -6.19 13.95 -29.27
CA LEU A 828 -7.52 13.61 -29.77
C LEU A 828 -8.07 14.68 -30.71
N TYR A 829 -8.02 15.95 -30.31
CA TYR A 829 -8.58 17.04 -31.11
C TYR A 829 -7.77 17.28 -32.37
N THR A 830 -6.44 17.23 -32.29
CA THR A 830 -5.56 17.24 -33.47
C THR A 830 -5.90 16.10 -34.42
N TYR A 831 -6.09 14.88 -33.91
CA TYR A 831 -6.50 13.74 -34.73
C TYR A 831 -7.87 13.96 -35.39
N LEU A 832 -8.84 14.55 -34.69
CA LEU A 832 -10.16 14.81 -35.28
C LEU A 832 -10.13 15.89 -36.37
N THR A 833 -9.41 16.98 -36.12
CA THR A 833 -9.45 18.18 -36.97
C THR A 833 -8.47 18.14 -38.14
N HIS A 834 -7.36 17.39 -38.06
CA HIS A 834 -6.28 17.52 -39.06
C HIS A 834 -6.75 17.26 -40.48
N TYR A 835 -7.61 16.27 -40.73
CA TYR A 835 -8.19 16.00 -42.05
C TYR A 835 -8.86 17.24 -42.66
N ALA A 836 -9.77 17.86 -41.91
CA ALA A 836 -10.47 19.05 -42.38
C ALA A 836 -9.52 20.25 -42.60
N VAL A 837 -8.44 20.34 -41.80
CA VAL A 837 -7.49 21.45 -41.90
C VAL A 837 -6.57 21.28 -43.11
N TYR A 838 -5.96 20.11 -43.29
CA TYR A 838 -4.98 19.95 -44.36
C TYR A 838 -5.64 19.90 -45.74
N GLU A 839 -6.84 19.34 -45.88
CA GLU A 839 -7.57 19.33 -47.16
C GLU A 839 -7.78 20.75 -47.70
N ILE A 840 -8.04 21.70 -46.80
CA ILE A 840 -8.27 23.11 -47.15
C ILE A 840 -6.95 23.88 -47.30
N ALA A 841 -5.99 23.64 -46.41
CA ALA A 841 -4.79 24.47 -46.31
C ALA A 841 -3.63 24.02 -47.22
N LEU A 842 -3.51 22.73 -47.52
CA LEU A 842 -2.39 22.17 -48.30
C LEU A 842 -2.32 22.66 -49.76
N PRO A 843 -3.43 22.96 -50.46
CA PRO A 843 -3.35 23.57 -51.79
C PRO A 843 -2.72 24.98 -51.77
N SER A 844 -2.82 25.71 -50.66
CA SER A 844 -2.37 27.10 -50.55
C SER A 844 -1.11 27.28 -49.72
N LEU A 845 -0.73 26.29 -48.91
CA LEU A 845 0.40 26.33 -47.99
C LEU A 845 1.23 25.04 -48.13
N GLY A 846 2.56 25.14 -48.02
CA GLY A 846 3.43 23.95 -48.04
C GLY A 846 3.22 23.01 -46.84
N PRO A 847 3.75 21.76 -46.89
CA PRO A 847 3.49 20.72 -45.89
C PRO A 847 3.84 21.09 -44.43
N LEU A 848 4.95 21.80 -44.21
CA LEU A 848 5.39 22.21 -42.87
C LEU A 848 4.47 23.28 -42.23
N PRO A 849 4.13 24.39 -42.92
CA PRO A 849 3.09 25.32 -42.45
C PRO A 849 1.76 24.64 -42.11
N VAL A 850 1.32 23.68 -42.92
CA VAL A 850 0.06 22.95 -42.70
C VAL A 850 0.13 22.05 -41.47
N LEU A 851 1.26 21.37 -41.25
CA LEU A 851 1.50 20.60 -40.02
C LEU A 851 1.37 21.52 -38.79
N LEU A 852 2.05 22.66 -38.79
CA LEU A 852 1.98 23.63 -37.68
C LEU A 852 0.55 24.15 -37.48
N LEU A 853 -0.17 24.41 -38.57
CA LEU A 853 -1.58 24.84 -38.52
C LEU A 853 -2.49 23.75 -37.92
N CYS A 854 -2.33 22.50 -38.32
CA CYS A 854 -3.07 21.36 -37.75
C CYS A 854 -2.83 21.21 -36.25
N LEU A 855 -1.57 21.35 -35.81
CA LEU A 855 -1.20 21.31 -34.39
C LEU A 855 -1.79 22.51 -33.63
N ALA A 856 -1.76 23.71 -34.21
CA ALA A 856 -2.32 24.93 -33.62
C ALA A 856 -3.85 24.86 -33.49
N ILE A 857 -4.56 24.38 -34.52
CA ILE A 857 -6.01 24.21 -34.49
C ILE A 857 -6.40 23.10 -33.49
N GLY A 858 -5.69 21.98 -33.47
CA GLY A 858 -5.93 20.91 -32.49
C GLY A 858 -5.74 21.38 -31.05
N THR A 859 -4.68 22.14 -30.77
CA THR A 859 -4.43 22.70 -29.42
C THR A 859 -5.46 23.78 -29.05
N GLY A 860 -5.85 24.63 -29.99
CA GLY A 860 -6.90 25.64 -29.80
C GLY A 860 -8.27 25.03 -29.53
N THR A 861 -8.66 24.00 -30.29
CA THR A 861 -9.93 23.28 -30.10
C THR A 861 -9.96 22.51 -28.78
N ALA A 862 -8.84 21.89 -28.37
CA ALA A 862 -8.71 21.26 -27.06
C ALA A 862 -8.91 22.27 -25.92
N ALA A 863 -8.35 23.48 -26.05
CA ALA A 863 -8.52 24.56 -25.07
C ALA A 863 -9.96 25.09 -25.04
N ALA A 864 -10.61 25.23 -26.20
CA ALA A 864 -12.00 25.68 -26.30
C ALA A 864 -12.98 24.65 -25.69
N ALA A 865 -12.78 23.37 -25.99
CA ALA A 865 -13.61 22.28 -25.45
C ALA A 865 -13.51 22.19 -23.92
N GLU A 866 -12.36 22.50 -23.34
CA GLU A 866 -12.18 22.58 -21.89
C GLU A 866 -12.91 23.79 -21.30
N ARG A 867 -12.75 24.99 -21.89
CA ARG A 867 -13.48 26.19 -21.42
C ARG A 867 -14.99 25.96 -21.41
N ALA A 868 -15.52 25.33 -22.46
CA ALA A 868 -16.94 24.99 -22.56
C ALA A 868 -17.41 23.99 -21.48
N ARG A 869 -16.55 23.06 -21.03
CA ARG A 869 -16.86 22.15 -19.91
C ARG A 869 -16.90 22.89 -18.58
N LEU A 870 -16.07 23.91 -18.39
CA LEU A 870 -16.00 24.70 -17.14
C LEU A 870 -17.18 25.67 -16.98
N SER A 871 -17.81 26.10 -18.08
CA SER A 871 -18.98 26.99 -18.08
C SER A 871 -20.32 26.27 -17.80
N ARG A 872 -20.32 24.97 -17.46
CA ARG A 872 -21.51 24.12 -17.32
C ARG A 872 -22.21 24.03 -15.93
N PRO A 873 -22.05 24.92 -14.92
CA PRO A 873 -22.83 24.76 -13.66
C PRO A 873 -24.36 24.69 -13.84
N ARG A 874 -24.91 25.13 -14.98
CA ARG A 874 -26.35 25.13 -15.27
C ARG A 874 -26.88 23.95 -16.10
N ALA A 875 -26.03 23.18 -16.78
CA ALA A 875 -26.48 22.15 -17.72
C ALA A 875 -26.74 20.77 -17.07
N GLU A 876 -26.05 20.46 -15.97
CA GLU A 876 -26.18 19.18 -15.27
C GLU A 876 -27.54 19.02 -14.58
N HIS A 877 -28.16 20.13 -14.14
CA HIS A 877 -29.53 20.13 -13.63
C HIS A 877 -30.55 19.73 -14.69
N LEU A 878 -30.35 20.13 -15.96
CA LEU A 878 -31.26 19.81 -17.07
C LEU A 878 -31.06 18.38 -17.57
N ALA A 879 -29.81 17.91 -17.66
CA ALA A 879 -29.49 16.53 -18.05
C ALA A 879 -29.93 15.50 -16.99
N ALA A 880 -29.81 15.82 -15.70
CA ALA A 880 -30.33 15.00 -14.62
C ALA A 880 -31.88 15.00 -14.57
N ALA A 881 -32.53 16.07 -15.01
CA ALA A 881 -33.99 16.11 -15.17
C ALA A 881 -34.45 15.24 -16.37
N LEU A 882 -33.73 15.30 -17.49
CA LEU A 882 -34.03 14.49 -18.69
C LEU A 882 -33.75 13.00 -18.49
N TRP A 883 -32.67 12.64 -17.78
CA TRP A 883 -32.36 11.24 -17.44
C TRP A 883 -33.37 10.66 -16.45
N ARG A 884 -33.83 11.45 -15.46
CA ARG A 884 -34.93 11.06 -14.56
C ARG A 884 -36.28 10.96 -15.30
N GLY A 885 -36.49 11.74 -16.36
CA GLY A 885 -37.63 11.62 -17.27
C GLY A 885 -37.58 10.31 -18.08
N ALA A 886 -36.43 9.99 -18.68
CA ALA A 886 -36.26 8.78 -19.50
C ALA A 886 -36.37 7.47 -18.68
N VAL A 887 -35.86 7.46 -17.46
CA VAL A 887 -35.99 6.31 -16.54
C VAL A 887 -37.43 6.10 -16.08
N ARG A 888 -38.22 7.19 -15.87
CA ARG A 888 -39.66 7.08 -15.57
C ARG A 888 -40.51 6.61 -16.74
N VAL A 889 -40.07 6.82 -17.98
CA VAL A 889 -40.74 6.30 -19.19
C VAL A 889 -40.44 4.81 -19.38
N GLY A 890 -39.22 4.35 -19.08
CA GLY A 890 -38.84 2.93 -19.14
C GLY A 890 -39.49 2.05 -18.06
N GLU A 891 -39.74 2.59 -16.85
CA GLU A 891 -40.41 1.84 -15.78
C GLU A 891 -41.94 1.73 -15.97
N ARG A 892 -42.56 2.62 -16.75
CA ARG A 892 -43.99 2.52 -17.11
C ARG A 892 -44.25 1.53 -18.25
N THR A 893 -43.29 1.28 -19.14
CA THR A 893 -43.44 0.28 -20.22
C THR A 893 -43.13 -1.14 -19.77
N ALA A 894 -42.33 -1.35 -18.71
CA ALA A 894 -42.00 -2.69 -18.21
C ALA A 894 -43.09 -3.33 -17.33
N ARG A 895 -44.12 -2.58 -16.90
CA ARG A 895 -45.18 -3.09 -16.00
C ARG A 895 -46.52 -3.42 -16.68
N GLY A 896 -46.62 -3.32 -18.00
CA GLY A 896 -47.86 -3.57 -18.73
C GLY A 896 -47.63 -4.21 -20.09
N ARG A 897 -47.39 -5.53 -20.11
CA ARG A 897 -47.73 -6.43 -21.22
C ARG A 897 -47.39 -7.88 -20.85
N ARG A 898 -48.37 -8.60 -20.30
CA ARG A 898 -48.42 -10.07 -20.35
C ARG A 898 -48.57 -10.45 -21.82
N TRP A 899 -47.64 -11.23 -22.36
CA TRP A 899 -47.79 -11.81 -23.70
C TRP A 899 -48.51 -13.14 -23.58
N ALA A 900 -49.66 -13.23 -24.23
CA ALA A 900 -50.40 -14.45 -24.48
C ALA A 900 -49.67 -15.31 -25.52
N VAL A 901 -49.75 -16.63 -25.33
CA VAL A 901 -49.21 -17.68 -26.18
C VAL A 901 -50.07 -17.85 -27.44
N ALA A 902 -49.45 -17.99 -28.61
CA ALA A 902 -50.05 -18.52 -29.84
C ALA A 902 -48.96 -19.18 -30.74
N PRO A 903 -49.32 -20.15 -31.60
CA PRO A 903 -48.54 -21.39 -31.87
C PRO A 903 -47.63 -21.34 -33.12
N PRO A 904 -46.83 -22.39 -33.42
CA PRO A 904 -45.69 -22.30 -34.32
C PRO A 904 -46.07 -22.50 -35.79
N LEU A 905 -45.39 -21.79 -36.69
CA LEU A 905 -45.47 -22.00 -38.14
C LEU A 905 -44.16 -22.61 -38.67
N ARG A 906 -44.37 -23.44 -39.70
CA ARG A 906 -43.53 -24.50 -40.24
C ARG A 906 -42.22 -24.05 -40.89
N ALA A 907 -41.30 -25.02 -40.92
CA ALA A 907 -40.03 -25.04 -41.61
C ALA A 907 -40.14 -24.85 -43.14
N ALA A 908 -39.13 -24.20 -43.71
CA ALA A 908 -38.64 -24.46 -45.05
C ALA A 908 -37.11 -24.61 -44.99
N SER A 909 -36.67 -25.76 -45.48
CA SER A 909 -35.31 -26.29 -45.62
C SER A 909 -34.43 -25.49 -46.57
N VAL A 910 -33.11 -25.49 -46.32
CA VAL A 910 -31.94 -25.78 -47.20
C VAL A 910 -30.71 -25.32 -46.39
N GLY A 911 -29.60 -26.03 -46.19
CA GLY A 911 -29.11 -27.32 -46.66
C GLY A 911 -27.84 -27.65 -45.85
N SER A 912 -27.61 -28.94 -45.67
CA SER A 912 -26.54 -29.60 -44.92
C SER A 912 -25.12 -29.19 -45.35
N LEU A 913 -24.20 -29.09 -44.38
CA LEU A 913 -22.97 -29.91 -44.34
C LEU A 913 -22.29 -29.78 -42.98
N ALA A 914 -22.32 -30.87 -42.22
CA ALA A 914 -21.57 -31.07 -40.98
C ALA A 914 -20.59 -32.24 -41.16
N GLY A 915 -19.39 -32.08 -40.59
CA GLY A 915 -18.53 -33.18 -40.11
C GLY A 915 -17.05 -33.10 -40.55
N PRO A 916 -16.09 -33.62 -39.76
CA PRO A 916 -15.99 -33.67 -38.30
C PRO A 916 -14.69 -33.02 -37.76
N ILE A 917 -14.67 -32.79 -36.46
CA ILE A 917 -13.49 -32.41 -35.67
C ILE A 917 -12.55 -33.60 -35.57
N LEU A 918 -11.25 -33.40 -35.84
CA LEU A 918 -10.19 -34.35 -35.53
C LEU A 918 -9.04 -33.63 -34.78
N LEU A 919 -8.83 -34.09 -33.54
CA LEU A 919 -7.70 -33.76 -32.66
C LEU A 919 -6.49 -34.61 -33.04
N GLY A 920 -5.31 -33.99 -33.24
CA GLY A 920 -4.02 -34.72 -33.27
C GLY A 920 -2.83 -33.97 -33.89
N GLN A 921 -2.03 -33.29 -33.04
CA GLN A 921 -0.54 -33.06 -33.02
C GLN A 921 0.29 -32.85 -34.33
N PRO A 922 1.47 -32.16 -34.35
CA PRO A 922 2.10 -31.25 -33.39
C PRO A 922 2.52 -29.87 -33.99
N LEU A 923 2.86 -28.94 -33.08
CA LEU A 923 3.50 -27.64 -33.31
C LEU A 923 4.91 -27.80 -33.91
N THR A 924 5.13 -27.51 -35.20
CA THR A 924 6.36 -26.92 -35.78
C THR A 924 6.24 -26.80 -37.30
N HIS A 925 6.70 -25.68 -37.88
CA HIS A 925 6.69 -25.28 -39.30
C HIS A 925 5.58 -24.33 -39.76
N ALA A 926 5.70 -23.04 -39.37
CA ALA A 926 5.12 -21.94 -40.16
C ALA A 926 5.92 -20.61 -40.03
N PHE A 927 7.22 -20.68 -39.73
CA PHE A 927 8.14 -19.56 -39.90
C PHE A 927 9.23 -19.98 -40.87
N GLY A 928 9.07 -19.60 -42.13
CA GLY A 928 10.08 -19.87 -43.16
C GLY A 928 9.55 -19.63 -44.55
N ARG A 929 10.05 -18.55 -45.16
CA ARG A 929 9.86 -18.12 -46.56
C ARG A 929 8.58 -17.32 -46.81
N LEU A 930 8.75 -16.01 -46.84
CA LEU A 930 8.34 -15.15 -47.95
C LEU A 930 8.99 -13.78 -47.73
N ASN A 931 10.28 -13.72 -48.05
CA ASN A 931 11.01 -12.47 -48.19
C ASN A 931 11.68 -12.52 -49.57
N ARG A 932 10.96 -12.07 -50.60
CA ARG A 932 11.53 -11.53 -51.85
C ARG A 932 10.59 -10.46 -52.41
N PRO A 933 11.14 -9.33 -52.88
CA PRO A 933 10.37 -8.19 -53.35
C PRO A 933 9.89 -8.42 -54.79
N GLY A 934 8.67 -7.97 -55.08
CA GLY A 934 8.07 -7.85 -56.40
C GLY A 934 7.15 -6.66 -56.41
#